data_AF-A0A3E0N9X5-F1
#
_entry.id   AF-A0A3E0N9X5-F1
#
_cell.length_a   1.000
_cell.length_b   1.000
_cell.length_c   1.000
_cell.angle_alpha   90.00
_cell.angle_beta   90.00
_cell.angle_gamma   90.00
#
_symmetry.space_group_name_H-M   'P 1'
#
loop_
_entity.id
_entity.type
_entity.pdbx_description
1 polymer ?
#
loop_
_entity_poly.entity_id
_entity_poly.type
_entity_poly.pdbx_seq_one_letter_code
_entity_poly.pdbx_strand_id
1 'polypeptide(L)'
;MATAAANFESLWVLGPATLVLLPAAYVYWHRGRRTVLAGAVLWLGFVAATIWLAPIDVKAKTVDRDTIPLEVEDNDYVASKTCRTCHPGQYASWHRSYHRTMTQKATPESVVGDFGDVSVSGYEWNYHLYKEGDEFLVKITAPDEVKPFRQDLEQPRRVVMTTGSHHMQNVWVESKFRNHVELVQANYLFEERRWVPRQSVFLLPPHRAGQRQDIWSLNCIRCHSTAPQPQMDAHTKVAELGISCEACHGPAEQHLRVNGSPVRRYQLHLGEGDDASIVNPVKLSPRRSSQVCGFCHSHAFHSEAKYEPGKAVLSPFPNEGHGYRPGDELDEHVEIDGHTKYVERGSQLLGRFWPDGMVRGSGREYSDLVQSPCFQGGHEAHQMGCLSCHAMHKPEGDPRSLAVWANDQLKPDMDGDEGCMQCHSNDIPEISAHTHHAAESSGSRCYNCHMPHTTYGLMKAIRAHLNTNPSVQTTLDTQRPNACNLCHLDKSLGWTADHLTEWYGQPTPELSEDQRTVASSILHGLTGRADERVLIAWHMGWEPAVDASDSEWLVPYLAQLLTDPYDVVRYVAERSLRRIEAYRDVSYDWLAPAADREVAAERLRQRWDERREERERKSDPAVLIGGDGGLNSQEFKRLVEQRNDDPIFVEE
;
A
#
# COMPACT_ATOMS: atom_id res chain seq x y z
N MET A 1 -31.34 -1.86 -1.76
CA MET A 1 -32.50 -1.54 -0.89
C MET A 1 -32.37 -2.36 0.38
N ALA A 2 -31.77 -1.80 1.42
CA ALA A 2 -31.80 -2.34 2.78
C ALA A 2 -31.52 -1.16 3.71
N THR A 3 -32.59 -0.60 4.26
CA THR A 3 -32.54 0.44 5.30
C THR A 3 -32.77 -0.22 6.65
N ALA A 4 -31.99 0.28 7.60
CA ALA A 4 -31.98 -0.04 9.02
C ALA A 4 -33.32 0.21 9.72
N ALA A 5 -33.58 -0.56 10.78
CA ALA A 5 -34.21 -0.06 12.01
C ALA A 5 -34.03 -1.08 13.17
N ALA A 6 -33.05 -0.83 14.02
CA ALA A 6 -33.05 -1.13 15.45
C ALA A 6 -32.41 0.14 16.06
N ASN A 7 -33.01 0.96 16.92
CA ASN A 7 -34.03 0.74 17.92
C ASN A 7 -35.04 1.91 17.93
N PHE A 8 -36.32 1.58 17.80
CA PHE A 8 -37.45 2.41 18.25
C PHE A 8 -38.27 1.54 19.22
N GLU A 9 -37.64 1.11 20.32
CA GLU A 9 -38.38 0.51 21.42
C GLU A 9 -39.06 1.64 22.21
N SER A 10 -40.40 1.74 22.08
CA SER A 10 -41.39 2.23 23.07
C SER A 10 -42.59 3.01 22.52
N LEU A 11 -42.82 3.13 21.20
CA LEU A 11 -43.98 3.91 20.67
C LEU A 11 -44.94 3.23 19.68
N TRP A 12 -44.83 1.92 19.39
CA TRP A 12 -45.70 1.26 18.40
C TRP A 12 -46.57 0.09 18.88
N VAL A 13 -46.80 -0.05 20.19
CA VAL A 13 -47.78 -1.04 20.68
C VAL A 13 -49.25 -0.55 20.56
N LEU A 14 -49.51 0.70 20.16
CA LEU A 14 -50.88 1.23 20.01
C LEU A 14 -51.23 1.78 18.61
N GLY A 15 -50.44 1.47 17.59
CA GLY A 15 -50.63 1.99 16.22
C GLY A 15 -51.43 1.12 15.22
N PRO A 16 -51.37 -0.22 15.24
CA PRO A 16 -52.12 -1.03 14.26
C PRO A 16 -53.50 -1.49 14.72
N ALA A 17 -53.80 -1.44 16.02
CA ALA A 17 -55.07 -1.96 16.55
C ALA A 17 -56.28 -1.07 16.21
N THR A 18 -56.06 0.22 15.89
CA THR A 18 -57.13 1.21 15.68
C THR A 18 -57.51 1.43 14.22
N LEU A 19 -56.73 0.96 13.24
CA LEU A 19 -57.04 1.12 11.81
C LEU A 19 -57.73 -0.10 11.16
N VAL A 20 -57.92 -1.20 11.89
CA VAL A 20 -58.53 -2.44 11.34
C VAL A 20 -59.91 -2.76 11.95
N LEU A 21 -60.31 -2.08 13.03
CA LEU A 21 -61.64 -2.28 13.61
C LEU A 21 -62.78 -1.64 12.78
N LEU A 22 -62.48 -0.62 11.98
CA LEU A 22 -63.49 0.07 11.16
C LEU A 22 -63.94 -0.73 9.92
N PRO A 23 -63.06 -1.39 9.14
CA PRO A 23 -63.48 -2.22 8.01
C PRO A 23 -64.07 -3.58 8.43
N ALA A 24 -63.58 -4.18 9.52
CA ALA A 24 -64.07 -5.47 10.00
C ALA A 24 -65.49 -5.36 10.59
N ALA A 25 -65.80 -4.26 11.30
CA ALA A 25 -67.15 -3.96 11.77
C ALA A 25 -68.13 -3.69 10.61
N TYR A 26 -67.67 -3.02 9.55
CA TYR A 26 -68.47 -2.75 8.34
C TYR A 26 -68.85 -4.04 7.59
N VAL A 27 -67.93 -5.00 7.46
CA VAL A 27 -68.19 -6.30 6.82
C VAL A 27 -69.05 -7.22 7.69
N TYR A 28 -68.89 -7.18 9.02
CA TYR A 28 -69.72 -7.92 9.97
C TYR A 28 -71.19 -7.46 9.92
N TRP A 29 -71.44 -6.16 9.72
CA TRP A 29 -72.79 -5.59 9.70
C TRP A 29 -73.54 -5.85 8.39
N HIS A 30 -72.85 -5.98 7.25
CA HIS A 30 -73.50 -6.02 5.93
C HIS A 30 -73.55 -7.38 5.20
N ARG A 31 -72.73 -8.39 5.55
CA ARG A 31 -72.63 -9.62 4.72
C ARG A 31 -72.71 -10.98 5.42
N GLY A 32 -73.01 -11.02 6.72
CA GLY A 32 -73.34 -12.25 7.43
C GLY A 32 -72.15 -13.17 7.75
N ARG A 33 -72.35 -14.07 8.73
CA ARG A 33 -71.28 -14.82 9.45
C ARG A 33 -70.39 -15.71 8.57
N ARG A 34 -70.80 -16.06 7.35
CA ARG A 34 -70.06 -16.98 6.47
C ARG A 34 -68.86 -16.33 5.76
N THR A 35 -68.88 -15.03 5.48
CA THR A 35 -67.74 -14.33 4.84
C THR A 35 -66.62 -13.98 5.83
N VAL A 36 -66.95 -13.83 7.11
CA VAL A 36 -65.95 -13.54 8.17
C VAL A 36 -65.06 -14.76 8.45
N LEU A 37 -65.61 -15.98 8.38
CA LEU A 37 -64.83 -17.20 8.56
C LEU A 37 -63.84 -17.44 7.42
N ALA A 38 -64.24 -17.16 6.16
CA ALA A 38 -63.37 -17.30 5.01
C ALA A 38 -62.19 -16.32 5.04
N GLY A 39 -62.43 -15.09 5.48
CA GLY A 39 -61.36 -14.09 5.68
C GLY A 39 -60.37 -14.48 6.78
N ALA A 40 -60.86 -15.04 7.89
CA ALA A 40 -60.01 -15.50 8.99
C ALA A 40 -59.13 -16.69 8.60
N VAL A 41 -59.65 -17.64 7.82
CA VAL A 41 -58.89 -18.81 7.33
C VAL A 41 -57.83 -18.39 6.31
N LEU A 42 -58.16 -17.47 5.39
CA LEU A 42 -57.18 -16.93 4.43
C LEU A 42 -56.08 -16.13 5.14
N TRP A 43 -56.39 -15.41 6.21
CA TRP A 43 -55.40 -14.67 6.99
C TRP A 43 -54.51 -15.59 7.83
N LEU A 44 -55.06 -16.62 8.47
CA LEU A 44 -54.27 -17.64 9.16
C LEU A 44 -53.36 -18.41 8.19
N GLY A 45 -53.85 -18.68 6.98
CA GLY A 45 -53.04 -19.24 5.89
C GLY A 45 -51.91 -18.31 5.45
N PHE A 46 -52.17 -16.99 5.35
CA PHE A 46 -51.16 -15.99 4.99
C PHE A 46 -50.09 -15.84 6.10
N VAL A 47 -50.50 -15.78 7.37
CA VAL A 47 -49.57 -15.73 8.51
C VAL A 47 -48.72 -17.00 8.59
N ALA A 48 -49.32 -18.18 8.42
CA ALA A 48 -48.58 -19.44 8.38
C ALA A 48 -47.60 -19.49 7.20
N ALA A 49 -47.99 -19.01 6.01
CA ALA A 49 -47.13 -18.93 4.84
C ALA A 49 -45.96 -17.95 5.05
N THR A 50 -46.18 -16.80 5.72
CA THR A 50 -45.11 -15.86 6.05
C THR A 50 -44.15 -16.38 7.13
N ILE A 51 -44.62 -17.24 8.03
CA ILE A 51 -43.76 -17.90 9.03
C ILE A 51 -42.92 -19.02 8.38
N TRP A 52 -43.46 -19.69 7.34
CA TRP A 52 -42.75 -20.76 6.62
C TRP A 52 -41.82 -20.24 5.50
N LEU A 53 -42.09 -19.05 4.96
CA LEU A 53 -41.25 -18.35 3.97
C LEU A 53 -40.30 -17.33 4.59
N ALA A 54 -40.34 -17.14 5.92
CA ALA A 54 -39.29 -16.42 6.62
C ALA A 54 -37.97 -17.16 6.37
N PRO A 55 -36.91 -16.50 5.86
CA PRO A 55 -35.64 -17.16 5.63
C PRO A 55 -35.23 -17.82 6.95
N ILE A 56 -35.00 -19.13 6.89
CA ILE A 56 -34.27 -19.83 7.96
C ILE A 56 -32.94 -19.10 8.00
N ASP A 57 -32.82 -18.20 8.97
CA ASP A 57 -31.57 -17.59 9.34
C ASP A 57 -30.72 -18.75 9.86
N VAL A 58 -30.02 -19.40 8.92
CA VAL A 58 -28.90 -20.26 9.21
C VAL A 58 -27.98 -19.32 9.94
N LYS A 59 -28.05 -19.35 11.28
CA LYS A 59 -27.06 -18.75 12.14
C LYS A 59 -25.73 -19.26 11.59
N ALA A 60 -25.07 -18.44 10.76
CA ALA A 60 -23.66 -18.54 10.54
C ALA A 60 -23.12 -18.65 11.95
N LYS A 61 -22.50 -19.79 12.27
CA LYS A 61 -21.88 -20.02 13.57
C LYS A 61 -21.05 -18.77 13.83
N THR A 62 -21.54 -17.90 14.70
CA THR A 62 -20.81 -16.71 15.11
C THR A 62 -19.57 -17.27 15.78
N VAL A 63 -18.45 -17.08 15.09
CA VAL A 63 -17.13 -17.47 15.53
C VAL A 63 -16.96 -17.00 16.98
N ASP A 64 -16.60 -17.94 17.85
CA ASP A 64 -16.39 -17.69 19.27
C ASP A 64 -15.33 -16.57 19.45
N ARG A 65 -15.58 -15.68 20.41
CA ARG A 65 -15.28 -14.24 20.34
C ARG A 65 -13.88 -13.77 20.77
N ASP A 66 -12.93 -14.66 21.03
CA ASP A 66 -11.82 -14.27 21.93
C ASP A 66 -10.43 -14.09 21.28
N THR A 67 -10.29 -14.11 19.95
CA THR A 67 -8.95 -14.08 19.30
C THR A 67 -8.63 -12.83 18.49
N ILE A 68 -9.62 -12.06 18.02
CA ILE A 68 -9.38 -10.81 17.28
C ILE A 68 -9.50 -9.57 18.18
N PRO A 69 -8.90 -8.43 17.80
CA PRO A 69 -9.15 -7.16 18.47
C PRO A 69 -10.64 -6.84 18.61
N LEU A 70 -11.05 -6.34 19.77
CA LEU A 70 -12.43 -5.94 20.03
C LEU A 70 -12.69 -4.55 19.42
N GLU A 71 -13.65 -4.47 18.52
CA GLU A 71 -14.20 -3.20 18.04
C GLU A 71 -15.16 -2.63 19.09
N VAL A 72 -14.86 -1.43 19.59
CA VAL A 72 -15.59 -0.77 20.67
C VAL A 72 -15.97 0.66 20.29
N GLU A 73 -17.22 1.05 20.60
CA GLU A 73 -17.70 2.43 20.50
C GLU A 73 -17.45 3.11 21.86
N ASP A 74 -16.18 3.41 22.16
CA ASP A 74 -15.73 4.10 23.38
C ASP A 74 -14.87 5.34 23.06
N ASN A 75 -14.52 6.14 24.07
CA ASN A 75 -13.69 7.36 23.91
C ASN A 75 -14.19 8.31 22.82
N ASP A 76 -15.51 8.54 22.78
CA ASP A 76 -16.20 9.44 21.85
C ASP A 76 -16.26 8.94 20.38
N TYR A 77 -15.83 7.70 20.09
CA TYR A 77 -15.91 7.07 18.75
C TYR A 77 -17.24 6.33 18.52
N VAL A 78 -17.78 6.40 17.30
CA VAL A 78 -19.17 5.99 16.98
C VAL A 78 -19.32 5.12 15.73
N ALA A 79 -18.20 4.71 15.13
CA ALA A 79 -18.09 3.87 13.94
C ALA A 79 -18.65 4.49 12.64
N SER A 80 -17.99 4.16 11.53
CA SER A 80 -18.22 4.72 10.19
C SER A 80 -19.63 4.47 9.65
N LYS A 81 -20.28 3.37 10.09
CA LYS A 81 -21.67 3.06 9.72
C LYS A 81 -22.63 4.21 10.07
N THR A 82 -22.33 4.96 11.13
CA THR A 82 -23.15 6.06 11.65
C THR A 82 -23.08 7.29 10.75
N CYS A 83 -21.97 7.48 10.04
CA CYS A 83 -21.75 8.60 9.11
C CYS A 83 -22.60 8.48 7.82
N ARG A 84 -22.93 7.25 7.41
CA ARG A 84 -23.54 6.94 6.09
C ARG A 84 -24.81 7.71 5.78
N THR A 85 -25.68 7.91 6.77
CA THR A 85 -27.00 8.52 6.54
C THR A 85 -26.89 10.00 6.19
N CYS A 86 -25.93 10.72 6.78
CA CYS A 86 -25.68 12.13 6.51
C CYS A 86 -24.69 12.35 5.36
N HIS A 87 -23.73 11.42 5.18
CA HIS A 87 -22.65 11.52 4.19
C HIS A 87 -22.62 10.33 3.21
N PRO A 88 -23.69 10.08 2.43
CA PRO A 88 -23.78 8.89 1.59
C PRO A 88 -22.73 8.86 0.47
N GLY A 89 -22.35 10.01 -0.09
CA GLY A 89 -21.34 10.12 -1.15
C GLY A 89 -19.94 9.79 -0.65
N GLN A 90 -19.51 10.44 0.43
CA GLN A 90 -18.22 10.21 1.08
C GLN A 90 -18.10 8.77 1.59
N TYR A 91 -19.17 8.24 2.20
CA TYR A 91 -19.23 6.84 2.63
C TYR A 91 -19.07 5.88 1.45
N ALA A 92 -19.75 6.13 0.32
CA ALA A 92 -19.65 5.27 -0.85
C ALA A 92 -18.23 5.24 -1.45
N SER A 93 -17.53 6.38 -1.51
CA SER A 93 -16.17 6.43 -2.01
C SER A 93 -15.16 5.81 -1.04
N TRP A 94 -15.27 6.09 0.26
CA TRP A 94 -14.44 5.48 1.31
C TRP A 94 -14.62 3.96 1.37
N HIS A 95 -15.87 3.47 1.30
CA HIS A 95 -16.14 2.03 1.36
C HIS A 95 -15.53 1.27 0.17
N ARG A 96 -15.20 1.96 -0.93
CA ARG A 96 -14.56 1.38 -2.11
C ARG A 96 -13.04 1.60 -2.13
N SER A 97 -12.48 2.29 -1.15
CA SER A 97 -11.04 2.54 -1.07
C SER A 97 -10.30 1.46 -0.29
N TYR A 98 -8.99 1.42 -0.49
CA TYR A 98 -8.13 0.43 0.15
C TYR A 98 -7.84 0.75 1.63
N HIS A 99 -8.03 2.00 2.07
CA HIS A 99 -8.01 2.36 3.50
C HIS A 99 -9.04 1.56 4.32
N ARG A 100 -10.27 1.45 3.81
CA ARG A 100 -11.36 0.69 4.46
C ARG A 100 -11.11 -0.82 4.49
N THR A 101 -10.38 -1.34 3.50
CA THR A 101 -10.11 -2.79 3.38
C THR A 101 -8.76 -3.20 3.95
N MET A 102 -7.96 -2.25 4.45
CA MET A 102 -6.59 -2.48 4.92
C MET A 102 -6.52 -3.60 5.95
N THR A 103 -7.42 -3.63 6.94
CA THR A 103 -7.59 -4.75 7.87
C THR A 103 -9.06 -5.13 7.93
N GLN A 104 -9.35 -6.42 7.84
CA GLN A 104 -10.72 -6.94 7.87
C GLN A 104 -10.78 -8.26 8.62
N LYS A 105 -11.93 -8.56 9.23
CA LYS A 105 -12.24 -9.92 9.70
C LYS A 105 -12.23 -10.86 8.50
N ALA A 106 -11.73 -12.08 8.69
CA ALA A 106 -11.72 -13.09 7.65
C ALA A 106 -13.15 -13.64 7.44
N THR A 107 -13.68 -13.44 6.24
CA THR A 107 -14.96 -13.99 5.75
C THR A 107 -14.79 -14.45 4.31
N PRO A 108 -15.72 -15.24 3.76
CA PRO A 108 -15.68 -15.63 2.35
C PRO A 108 -15.61 -14.44 1.37
N GLU A 109 -16.07 -13.26 1.78
CA GLU A 109 -16.04 -12.03 0.98
C GLU A 109 -14.73 -11.23 1.12
N SER A 110 -14.04 -11.34 2.26
CA SER A 110 -12.83 -10.56 2.54
C SER A 110 -11.53 -11.32 2.26
N VAL A 111 -11.54 -12.66 2.32
CA VAL A 111 -10.39 -13.50 1.98
C VAL A 111 -10.35 -13.69 0.47
N VAL A 112 -9.33 -13.12 -0.16
CA VAL A 112 -9.11 -13.16 -1.61
C VAL A 112 -8.21 -14.34 -2.01
N GLY A 113 -7.32 -14.75 -1.10
CA GLY A 113 -6.33 -15.79 -1.37
C GLY A 113 -6.91 -17.19 -1.59
N ASP A 114 -6.16 -18.02 -2.31
CA ASP A 114 -6.56 -19.39 -2.65
C ASP A 114 -6.33 -20.37 -1.48
N PHE A 115 -7.40 -20.99 -0.99
CA PHE A 115 -7.36 -22.04 0.04
C PHE A 115 -7.84 -23.39 -0.55
N GLY A 116 -7.67 -23.60 -1.84
CA GLY A 116 -7.98 -24.83 -2.57
C GLY A 116 -6.94 -25.94 -2.40
N ASP A 117 -6.45 -26.17 -1.17
CA ASP A 117 -5.41 -27.16 -0.85
C ASP A 117 -4.01 -26.78 -1.39
N VAL A 118 -3.45 -25.69 -0.84
CA VAL A 118 -2.21 -25.05 -1.31
C VAL A 118 -1.09 -25.20 -0.29
N SER A 119 0.12 -25.50 -0.74
CA SER A 119 1.32 -25.50 0.10
C SER A 119 2.28 -24.37 -0.28
N VAL A 120 2.80 -23.67 0.71
CA VAL A 120 3.77 -22.59 0.56
C VAL A 120 5.00 -22.92 1.39
N SER A 121 6.14 -23.08 0.71
CA SER A 121 7.42 -23.31 1.36
C SER A 121 8.17 -22.00 1.52
N GLY A 122 8.26 -21.51 2.75
CA GLY A 122 9.20 -20.46 3.13
C GLY A 122 10.58 -21.04 3.46
N TYR A 123 11.54 -20.16 3.81
CA TYR A 123 12.90 -20.60 4.17
C TYR A 123 12.92 -21.47 5.44
N GLU A 124 12.19 -21.08 6.48
CA GLU A 124 12.11 -21.82 7.75
C GLU A 124 10.74 -22.47 7.95
N TRP A 125 9.68 -21.84 7.46
CA TRP A 125 8.30 -22.22 7.77
C TRP A 125 7.59 -22.73 6.52
N ASN A 126 6.89 -23.85 6.65
CA ASN A 126 6.00 -24.35 5.60
C ASN A 126 4.55 -24.16 6.03
N TYR A 127 3.70 -23.76 5.09
CA TYR A 127 2.30 -23.49 5.33
C TYR A 127 1.46 -24.34 4.40
N HIS A 128 0.43 -24.98 4.94
CA HIS A 128 -0.57 -25.71 4.17
C HIS A 128 -1.92 -25.05 4.42
N LEU A 129 -2.48 -24.44 3.38
CA LEU A 129 -3.66 -23.59 3.40
C LEU A 129 -4.82 -24.32 2.73
N TYR A 130 -5.92 -24.49 3.46
CA TYR A 130 -7.10 -25.19 2.96
C TYR A 130 -8.40 -24.64 3.57
N LYS A 131 -9.53 -25.01 2.98
CA LYS A 131 -10.87 -24.61 3.46
C LYS A 131 -11.65 -25.81 3.99
N GLU A 132 -12.35 -25.63 5.10
CA GLU A 132 -13.36 -26.56 5.60
C GLU A 132 -14.70 -25.84 5.78
N GLY A 133 -15.67 -26.13 4.90
CA GLY A 133 -16.94 -25.38 4.86
C GLY A 133 -16.70 -23.92 4.51
N ASP A 134 -16.97 -23.01 5.46
CA ASP A 134 -16.70 -21.57 5.35
C ASP A 134 -15.46 -21.10 6.12
N GLU A 135 -14.75 -22.01 6.78
CA GLU A 135 -13.55 -21.68 7.55
C GLU A 135 -12.30 -21.84 6.70
N PHE A 136 -11.38 -20.89 6.84
CA PHE A 136 -10.05 -20.91 6.24
C PHE A 136 -9.04 -21.36 7.29
N LEU A 137 -8.27 -22.39 6.97
CA LEU A 137 -7.35 -23.05 7.89
C LEU A 137 -5.93 -23.02 7.34
N VAL A 138 -4.98 -22.87 8.26
CA VAL A 138 -3.55 -22.95 7.97
C VAL A 138 -2.89 -23.93 8.93
N LYS A 139 -2.27 -24.97 8.38
CA LYS A 139 -1.35 -25.83 9.12
C LYS A 139 0.07 -25.33 8.94
N ILE A 140 0.77 -25.12 10.05
CA ILE A 140 2.11 -24.53 10.06
C ILE A 140 3.11 -25.63 10.42
N THR A 141 4.10 -25.85 9.58
CA THR A 141 5.19 -26.79 9.86
C THR A 141 6.48 -26.01 10.08
N ALA A 142 7.00 -26.07 11.31
CA ALA A 142 8.27 -25.46 11.70
C ALA A 142 9.48 -26.38 11.46
N PRO A 143 10.70 -25.81 11.47
CA PRO A 143 11.94 -26.58 11.47
C PRO A 143 12.03 -27.53 12.68
N ASP A 144 12.72 -28.66 12.52
CA ASP A 144 12.85 -29.69 13.57
C ASP A 144 13.45 -29.15 14.87
N GLU A 145 14.32 -28.14 14.79
CA GLU A 145 14.96 -27.49 15.93
C GLU A 145 13.97 -26.66 16.77
N VAL A 146 12.89 -26.17 16.15
CA VAL A 146 11.88 -25.32 16.79
C VAL A 146 10.69 -26.15 17.30
N LYS A 147 10.43 -27.33 16.71
CA LYS A 147 9.35 -28.24 17.10
C LYS A 147 9.27 -28.52 18.62
N PRO A 148 10.37 -28.75 19.36
CA PRO A 148 10.32 -28.96 20.81
C PRO A 148 9.72 -27.79 21.61
N PHE A 149 9.82 -26.56 21.08
CA PHE A 149 9.36 -25.34 21.74
C PHE A 149 8.01 -24.82 21.19
N ARG A 150 7.54 -25.39 20.08
CA ARG A 150 6.33 -24.99 19.35
C ARG A 150 5.45 -26.18 18.93
N GLN A 151 5.18 -27.08 19.87
CA GLN A 151 4.25 -28.20 19.67
C GLN A 151 2.84 -27.74 19.27
N ASP A 152 2.49 -26.48 19.57
CA ASP A 152 1.23 -25.85 19.18
C ASP A 152 1.01 -25.77 17.65
N LEU A 153 2.08 -25.85 16.85
CA LEU A 153 2.01 -25.71 15.40
C LEU A 153 1.47 -26.95 14.67
N GLU A 154 1.44 -28.11 15.33
CA GLU A 154 0.98 -29.35 14.71
C GLU A 154 -0.53 -29.36 14.40
N GLN A 155 -1.29 -28.50 15.08
CA GLN A 155 -2.73 -28.33 14.86
C GLN A 155 -3.01 -27.23 13.83
N PRO A 156 -4.00 -27.43 12.93
CA PRO A 156 -4.47 -26.37 12.05
C PRO A 156 -5.01 -25.18 12.85
N ARG A 157 -4.75 -23.97 12.36
CA ARG A 157 -5.21 -22.71 12.97
C ARG A 157 -6.12 -21.97 12.02
N ARG A 158 -7.16 -21.34 12.58
CA ARG A 158 -8.16 -20.62 11.80
C ARG A 158 -7.61 -19.25 11.41
N VAL A 159 -7.84 -18.87 10.16
CA VAL A 159 -7.62 -17.51 9.69
C VAL A 159 -8.76 -16.64 10.18
N VAL A 160 -8.45 -15.61 10.96
CA VAL A 160 -9.44 -14.76 11.64
C VAL A 160 -9.45 -13.33 11.14
N MET A 161 -8.37 -12.89 10.50
CA MET A 161 -8.23 -11.54 10.00
C MET A 161 -7.34 -11.51 8.76
N THR A 162 -7.50 -10.49 7.94
CA THR A 162 -6.66 -10.20 6.77
C THR A 162 -6.08 -8.81 6.89
N THR A 163 -4.86 -8.60 6.42
CA THR A 163 -4.31 -7.26 6.16
C THR A 163 -3.75 -7.20 4.76
N GLY A 164 -4.05 -6.17 3.97
CA GLY A 164 -3.60 -6.13 2.58
C GLY A 164 -3.80 -4.80 1.88
N SER A 165 -3.13 -4.68 0.74
CA SER A 165 -3.26 -3.56 -0.19
C SER A 165 -4.12 -3.96 -1.40
N HIS A 166 -4.06 -3.18 -2.47
CA HIS A 166 -4.67 -3.54 -3.75
C HIS A 166 -3.81 -4.46 -4.63
N HIS A 167 -2.64 -4.88 -4.15
CA HIS A 167 -1.73 -5.78 -4.85
C HIS A 167 -1.55 -7.13 -4.16
N MET A 168 -1.69 -7.16 -2.83
CA MET A 168 -1.43 -8.35 -2.04
C MET A 168 -2.27 -8.40 -0.75
N GLN A 169 -2.47 -9.62 -0.23
CA GLN A 169 -3.14 -9.86 1.05
C GLN A 169 -2.36 -10.84 1.91
N ASN A 170 -2.28 -10.51 3.19
CA ASN A 170 -1.76 -11.36 4.26
C ASN A 170 -2.92 -11.83 5.13
N VAL A 171 -2.72 -12.97 5.78
CA VAL A 171 -3.71 -13.58 6.67
C VAL A 171 -3.13 -13.77 8.06
N TRP A 172 -3.99 -13.61 9.05
CA TRP A 172 -3.66 -13.73 10.47
C TRP A 172 -4.42 -14.89 11.08
N VAL A 173 -3.71 -15.69 11.88
CA VAL A 173 -4.27 -16.86 12.56
C VAL A 173 -4.34 -16.64 14.08
N GLU A 174 -5.25 -17.37 14.72
CA GLU A 174 -5.46 -17.35 16.18
C GLU A 174 -4.17 -17.63 16.95
N SER A 175 -3.67 -16.72 17.79
CA SER A 175 -2.47 -16.95 18.62
C SER A 175 -2.70 -17.88 19.81
N LYS A 176 -1.63 -18.54 20.26
CA LYS A 176 -1.61 -19.18 21.59
C LYS A 176 -1.54 -18.17 22.73
N PHE A 177 -1.03 -16.97 22.46
CA PHE A 177 -1.11 -15.86 23.39
C PHE A 177 -2.53 -15.29 23.27
N ARG A 178 -3.30 -15.38 24.36
CA ARG A 178 -4.67 -14.84 24.39
C ARG A 178 -4.67 -13.40 23.88
N ASN A 179 -5.72 -13.04 23.14
CA ASN A 179 -5.95 -11.68 22.63
C ASN A 179 -5.01 -11.22 21.51
N HIS A 180 -4.18 -12.11 20.98
CA HIS A 180 -3.26 -11.81 19.90
C HIS A 180 -3.57 -12.65 18.66
N VAL A 181 -3.15 -12.13 17.51
CA VAL A 181 -3.16 -12.87 16.24
C VAL A 181 -1.77 -12.85 15.65
N GLU A 182 -1.42 -13.96 15.00
CA GLU A 182 -0.10 -14.23 14.45
C GLU A 182 -0.14 -14.20 12.93
N LEU A 183 0.83 -13.51 12.32
CA LEU A 183 0.96 -13.42 10.87
C LEU A 183 1.31 -14.77 10.26
N VAL A 184 0.58 -15.20 9.24
CA VAL A 184 1.10 -16.25 8.34
C VAL A 184 2.16 -15.59 7.46
N GLN A 185 3.40 -16.09 7.48
CA GLN A 185 4.52 -15.54 6.70
C GLN A 185 4.42 -15.91 5.21
N ALA A 186 3.24 -15.75 4.63
CA ALA A 186 2.92 -15.92 3.23
C ALA A 186 1.97 -14.80 2.80
N ASN A 187 2.17 -14.32 1.57
CA ASN A 187 1.39 -13.25 0.97
C ASN A 187 0.72 -13.79 -0.28
N TYR A 188 -0.57 -13.50 -0.46
CA TYR A 188 -1.26 -13.79 -1.70
C TYR A 188 -1.10 -12.61 -2.65
N LEU A 189 -0.52 -12.84 -3.82
CA LEU A 189 -0.37 -11.83 -4.87
C LEU A 189 -1.57 -11.88 -5.81
N PHE A 190 -2.27 -10.75 -5.97
CA PHE A 190 -3.52 -10.72 -6.76
C PHE A 190 -3.28 -10.89 -8.27
N GLU A 191 -2.22 -10.28 -8.79
CA GLU A 191 -1.85 -10.36 -10.21
C GLU A 191 -1.41 -11.77 -10.59
N GLU A 192 -0.56 -12.38 -9.77
CA GLU A 192 -0.02 -13.73 -9.99
C GLU A 192 -0.95 -14.85 -9.53
N ARG A 193 -2.01 -14.51 -8.80
CA ARG A 193 -3.02 -15.43 -8.26
C ARG A 193 -2.42 -16.61 -7.52
N ARG A 194 -1.38 -16.35 -6.72
CA ARG A 194 -0.68 -17.38 -5.96
C ARG A 194 -0.21 -16.85 -4.62
N TRP A 195 -0.10 -17.77 -3.67
CA TRP A 195 0.63 -17.54 -2.44
C TRP A 195 2.12 -17.62 -2.69
N VAL A 196 2.86 -16.66 -2.13
CA VAL A 196 4.31 -16.65 -2.09
C VAL A 196 4.77 -16.49 -0.65
N PRO A 197 5.97 -16.96 -0.30
CA PRO A 197 6.56 -16.66 1.00
C PRO A 197 6.67 -15.14 1.21
N ARG A 198 6.45 -14.65 2.44
CA ARG A 198 6.44 -13.20 2.72
C ARG A 198 7.74 -12.52 2.29
N GLN A 199 8.87 -13.17 2.49
CA GLN A 199 10.16 -12.61 2.09
C GLN A 199 10.33 -12.42 0.59
N SER A 200 9.47 -13.03 -0.23
CA SER A 200 9.51 -12.87 -1.67
C SER A 200 8.85 -11.56 -2.14
N VAL A 201 8.18 -10.83 -1.24
CA VAL A 201 7.51 -9.56 -1.55
C VAL A 201 8.17 -8.34 -0.90
N PHE A 202 9.20 -8.52 -0.10
CA PHE A 202 9.95 -7.43 0.51
C PHE A 202 11.42 -7.56 0.14
N LEU A 203 12.18 -6.46 0.14
CA LEU A 203 13.64 -6.50 0.00
C LEU A 203 14.25 -7.02 1.30
N LEU A 204 14.22 -8.33 1.49
CA LEU A 204 14.82 -9.05 2.61
C LEU A 204 16.01 -9.88 2.13
N PRO A 205 17.12 -9.92 2.88
CA PRO A 205 18.24 -10.78 2.52
C PRO A 205 17.83 -12.26 2.42
N PRO A 206 18.33 -12.99 1.43
CA PRO A 206 18.10 -14.43 1.32
C PRO A 206 18.64 -15.16 2.56
N HIS A 207 17.96 -16.22 2.99
CA HIS A 207 18.35 -17.06 4.14
C HIS A 207 18.43 -16.36 5.50
N ARG A 208 17.74 -15.24 5.71
CA ARG A 208 17.64 -14.63 7.04
C ARG A 208 16.94 -15.58 8.02
N ALA A 209 17.74 -16.28 8.83
CA ALA A 209 17.26 -17.12 9.90
C ALA A 209 16.61 -16.28 11.02
N GLY A 210 15.57 -16.82 11.64
CA GLY A 210 14.88 -16.19 12.77
C GLY A 210 13.91 -15.09 12.36
N GLN A 211 13.14 -15.26 11.27
CA GLN A 211 11.98 -14.39 11.05
C GLN A 211 11.05 -14.52 12.25
N ARG A 212 10.93 -13.42 13.00
CA ARG A 212 10.11 -13.38 14.21
C ARG A 212 8.65 -13.54 13.80
N GLN A 213 7.91 -14.31 14.57
CA GLN A 213 6.47 -14.40 14.41
C GLN A 213 5.87 -13.01 14.71
N ASP A 214 5.28 -12.37 13.71
CA ASP A 214 4.67 -11.05 13.88
C ASP A 214 3.33 -11.15 14.62
N ILE A 215 3.16 -10.27 15.61
CA ILE A 215 1.92 -10.11 16.37
C ILE A 215 1.30 -8.79 15.96
N TRP A 216 0.07 -8.85 15.44
CA TRP A 216 -0.61 -7.68 14.86
C TRP A 216 -0.74 -6.51 15.84
N SER A 217 -1.10 -6.80 17.09
CA SER A 217 -1.28 -5.78 18.14
C SER A 217 0.01 -5.10 18.60
N LEU A 218 1.18 -5.61 18.22
CA LEU A 218 2.47 -5.02 18.58
C LEU A 218 3.07 -4.24 17.40
N ASN A 219 2.91 -4.76 16.19
CA ASN A 219 3.63 -4.27 15.02
C ASN A 219 2.74 -3.51 14.02
N CYS A 220 1.46 -3.86 13.90
CA CYS A 220 0.60 -3.39 12.80
C CYS A 220 -0.56 -2.50 13.25
N ILE A 221 -1.01 -2.65 14.49
CA ILE A 221 -2.23 -2.02 15.00
C ILE A 221 -2.24 -0.50 14.86
N ARG A 222 -1.09 0.17 15.05
CA ARG A 222 -0.99 1.62 14.97
C ARG A 222 -1.49 2.15 13.63
N CYS A 223 -1.01 1.57 12.53
CA CYS A 223 -1.28 2.09 11.19
C CYS A 223 -2.46 1.41 10.51
N HIS A 224 -2.86 0.22 10.96
CA HIS A 224 -3.84 -0.62 10.26
C HIS A 224 -5.17 -0.76 11.01
N SER A 225 -5.50 0.18 11.89
CA SER A 225 -6.77 0.27 12.60
C SER A 225 -7.11 1.72 12.96
N THR A 226 -8.30 1.93 13.54
CA THR A 226 -8.71 3.24 14.08
C THR A 226 -8.70 3.23 15.60
N ALA A 227 -8.17 4.29 16.21
CA ALA A 227 -8.12 4.50 17.66
C ALA A 227 -7.58 3.28 18.43
N PRO A 228 -6.35 2.83 18.12
CA PRO A 228 -5.81 1.61 18.66
C PRO A 228 -5.49 1.71 20.16
N GLN A 229 -5.94 0.72 20.92
CA GLN A 229 -5.59 0.50 22.32
C GLN A 229 -4.97 -0.91 22.44
N PRO A 230 -3.66 -1.06 22.16
CA PRO A 230 -2.99 -2.34 22.29
C PRO A 230 -3.03 -2.80 23.75
N GLN A 231 -3.31 -4.07 23.99
CA GLN A 231 -3.31 -4.64 25.34
C GLN A 231 -2.45 -5.89 25.37
N MET A 232 -1.59 -6.01 26.38
CA MET A 232 -0.73 -7.18 26.59
C MET A 232 -1.43 -8.29 27.39
N ASP A 233 -2.15 -7.92 28.45
CA ASP A 233 -2.79 -8.86 29.39
C ASP A 233 -4.31 -8.93 29.23
N ALA A 234 -4.89 -8.09 28.37
CA ALA A 234 -6.33 -7.98 28.11
C ALA A 234 -6.62 -7.98 26.60
N HIS A 235 -7.90 -7.96 26.23
CA HIS A 235 -8.27 -7.84 24.83
C HIS A 235 -7.79 -6.52 24.26
N THR A 236 -6.97 -6.58 23.22
CA THR A 236 -6.66 -5.42 22.38
C THR A 236 -7.97 -4.82 21.85
N LYS A 237 -8.10 -3.49 21.89
CA LYS A 237 -9.29 -2.79 21.42
C LYS A 237 -8.95 -1.81 20.30
N VAL A 238 -9.92 -1.58 19.44
CA VAL A 238 -9.89 -0.57 18.36
C VAL A 238 -11.29 0.02 18.22
N ALA A 239 -11.44 1.22 17.66
CA ALA A 239 -12.76 1.72 17.29
C ALA A 239 -13.34 0.91 16.10
N GLU A 240 -12.53 0.72 15.06
CA GLU A 240 -12.86 -0.11 13.89
C GLU A 240 -11.58 -0.76 13.33
N LEU A 241 -11.73 -1.94 12.74
CA LEU A 241 -10.69 -2.56 11.93
C LEU A 241 -10.54 -1.81 10.59
N GLY A 242 -9.29 -1.57 10.20
CA GLY A 242 -8.96 -0.76 9.02
C GLY A 242 -9.07 0.74 9.31
N ILE A 243 -8.82 1.55 8.27
CA ILE A 243 -8.79 2.99 8.40
C ILE A 243 -10.19 3.56 8.14
N SER A 244 -10.84 3.98 9.21
CA SER A 244 -12.23 4.44 9.26
C SER A 244 -12.37 5.95 9.04
N CYS A 245 -13.61 6.46 9.05
CA CYS A 245 -13.86 7.90 8.99
C CYS A 245 -13.16 8.66 10.14
N GLU A 246 -13.25 8.12 11.35
CA GLU A 246 -12.76 8.79 12.57
C GLU A 246 -11.23 8.74 12.71
N ALA A 247 -10.54 7.93 11.88
CA ALA A 247 -9.08 7.95 11.78
C ALA A 247 -8.55 9.26 11.18
N CYS A 248 -9.35 9.96 10.36
CA CYS A 248 -8.98 11.24 9.76
C CYS A 248 -9.80 12.43 10.31
N HIS A 249 -11.01 12.17 10.78
CA HIS A 249 -11.93 13.21 11.27
C HIS A 249 -11.96 13.34 12.80
N GLY A 250 -11.31 12.41 13.51
CA GLY A 250 -11.37 12.30 14.96
C GLY A 250 -12.71 11.73 15.46
N PRO A 251 -12.87 11.62 16.79
CA PRO A 251 -14.08 11.08 17.40
C PRO A 251 -15.31 11.95 17.11
N ALA A 252 -16.42 11.32 16.72
CA ALA A 252 -17.59 12.02 16.19
C ALA A 252 -18.82 12.08 17.13
N GLU A 253 -18.75 11.60 18.37
CA GLU A 253 -19.91 11.62 19.29
C GLU A 253 -20.51 13.03 19.46
N GLN A 254 -19.67 14.04 19.71
CA GLN A 254 -20.14 15.42 19.83
C GLN A 254 -20.80 15.91 18.54
N HIS A 255 -20.19 15.61 17.39
CA HIS A 255 -20.70 15.98 16.08
C HIS A 255 -22.09 15.40 15.82
N LEU A 256 -22.30 14.12 16.12
CA LEU A 256 -23.60 13.48 16.02
C LEU A 256 -24.63 14.10 16.96
N ARG A 257 -24.26 14.34 18.21
CA ARG A 257 -25.17 14.90 19.22
C ARG A 257 -25.69 16.27 18.79
N VAL A 258 -24.82 17.16 18.31
CA VAL A 258 -25.25 18.52 17.93
C VAL A 258 -25.96 18.54 16.58
N ASN A 259 -25.52 17.73 15.60
CA ASN A 259 -26.10 17.68 14.25
C ASN A 259 -27.28 16.73 14.09
N GLY A 260 -27.65 15.99 15.14
CA GLY A 260 -28.94 15.29 15.21
C GLY A 260 -30.14 16.25 15.04
N SER A 261 -29.97 17.53 15.39
CA SER A 261 -30.95 18.59 15.14
C SER A 261 -31.02 18.99 13.66
N PRO A 262 -32.16 18.82 12.97
CA PRO A 262 -32.34 19.33 11.61
C PRO A 262 -32.16 20.84 11.52
N VAL A 263 -32.57 21.58 12.55
CA VAL A 263 -32.46 23.05 12.59
C VAL A 263 -31.00 23.48 12.52
N ARG A 264 -30.11 22.86 13.32
CA ARG A 264 -28.68 23.13 13.26
C ARG A 264 -28.11 22.84 11.87
N ARG A 265 -28.48 21.69 11.29
CA ARG A 265 -28.00 21.31 9.95
C ARG A 265 -28.40 22.32 8.87
N TYR A 266 -29.65 22.80 8.90
CA TYR A 266 -30.08 23.87 7.98
C TYR A 266 -29.39 25.20 8.26
N GLN A 267 -29.15 25.55 9.52
CA GLN A 267 -28.39 26.76 9.87
C GLN A 267 -26.94 26.70 9.35
N LEU A 268 -26.28 25.55 9.46
CA LEU A 268 -24.93 25.34 8.90
C LEU A 268 -24.93 25.35 7.38
N HIS A 269 -25.94 24.75 6.74
CA HIS A 269 -26.05 24.71 5.28
C HIS A 269 -26.33 26.08 4.66
N LEU A 270 -27.12 26.93 5.33
CA LEU A 270 -27.51 28.26 4.85
C LEU A 270 -26.61 29.39 5.35
N GLY A 271 -25.81 29.14 6.39
CA GLY A 271 -24.87 30.10 6.95
C GLY A 271 -23.47 29.99 6.31
N GLU A 272 -22.59 30.93 6.66
CA GLU A 272 -21.19 30.97 6.19
C GLU A 272 -20.22 30.37 7.22
N GLY A 273 -20.70 29.48 8.11
CA GLY A 273 -19.93 28.95 9.24
C GLY A 273 -19.51 27.50 9.07
N ASP A 274 -18.30 27.18 9.51
CA ASP A 274 -17.78 25.82 9.56
C ASP A 274 -18.33 25.06 10.78
N ASP A 275 -18.55 23.75 10.61
CA ASP A 275 -18.93 22.90 11.73
C ASP A 275 -17.71 22.49 12.56
N ALA A 276 -17.39 23.28 13.58
CA ALA A 276 -16.29 23.03 14.51
C ALA A 276 -16.48 21.80 15.42
N SER A 277 -17.57 21.04 15.28
CA SER A 277 -17.81 19.84 16.10
C SER A 277 -17.05 18.60 15.63
N ILE A 278 -16.39 18.65 14.47
CA ILE A 278 -15.56 17.57 13.92
C ILE A 278 -14.41 18.16 13.11
N VAL A 279 -13.29 17.44 13.04
CA VAL A 279 -12.16 17.89 12.22
C VAL A 279 -12.44 17.67 10.75
N ASN A 280 -12.14 18.67 9.92
CA ASN A 280 -12.09 18.53 8.49
C ASN A 280 -10.66 18.81 8.02
N PRO A 281 -9.89 17.78 7.59
CA PRO A 281 -8.50 17.95 7.17
C PRO A 281 -8.28 19.03 6.10
N VAL A 282 -9.25 19.23 5.19
CA VAL A 282 -9.16 20.26 4.12
C VAL A 282 -9.14 21.69 4.69
N LYS A 283 -9.62 21.89 5.92
CA LYS A 283 -9.70 23.19 6.60
C LYS A 283 -8.56 23.43 7.59
N LEU A 284 -7.67 22.46 7.76
CA LEU A 284 -6.47 22.60 8.56
C LEU A 284 -5.37 23.29 7.75
N SER A 285 -4.35 23.82 8.43
CA SER A 285 -3.11 24.22 7.77
C SER A 285 -2.50 23.05 6.99
N PRO A 286 -1.77 23.28 5.89
CA PRO A 286 -1.11 22.20 5.14
C PRO A 286 -0.29 21.26 6.02
N ARG A 287 0.39 21.81 7.04
CA ARG A 287 1.10 21.04 8.06
C ARG A 287 0.18 20.11 8.86
N ARG A 288 -0.83 20.65 9.56
CA ARG A 288 -1.73 19.85 10.41
C ARG A 288 -2.58 18.87 9.59
N SER A 289 -2.97 19.25 8.38
CA SER A 289 -3.62 18.34 7.44
C SER A 289 -2.71 17.18 7.05
N SER A 290 -1.43 17.44 6.79
CA SER A 290 -0.49 16.40 6.37
C SER A 290 -0.11 15.48 7.54
N GLN A 291 -0.07 16.01 8.76
CA GLN A 291 0.12 15.23 9.98
C GLN A 291 -0.97 14.16 10.20
N VAL A 292 -2.22 14.39 9.76
CA VAL A 292 -3.27 13.34 9.78
C VAL A 292 -2.84 12.12 8.96
N CYS A 293 -2.20 12.35 7.81
CA CYS A 293 -1.67 11.28 6.95
C CYS A 293 -0.37 10.70 7.53
N GLY A 294 0.50 11.60 8.03
CA GLY A 294 1.77 11.28 8.68
C GLY A 294 1.62 10.46 9.96
N PHE A 295 0.42 10.35 10.53
CA PHE A 295 0.18 9.39 11.61
C PHE A 295 0.42 7.94 11.17
N CYS A 296 0.16 7.59 9.91
CA CYS A 296 0.41 6.25 9.36
C CYS A 296 1.56 6.25 8.33
N HIS A 297 1.59 7.23 7.44
CA HIS A 297 2.52 7.34 6.31
C HIS A 297 3.85 8.01 6.68
N SER A 298 4.36 7.75 7.89
CA SER A 298 5.64 8.29 8.33
C SER A 298 6.43 7.27 9.13
N HIS A 299 7.73 7.50 9.21
CA HIS A 299 8.56 6.78 10.13
C HIS A 299 8.53 7.49 11.49
N ALA A 300 7.62 7.05 12.36
CA ALA A 300 7.45 7.66 13.68
C ALA A 300 7.73 6.67 14.81
N PHE A 301 8.37 7.18 15.86
CA PHE A 301 8.50 6.51 17.15
C PHE A 301 7.74 7.25 18.23
N HIS A 302 7.29 6.54 19.25
CA HIS A 302 6.69 7.19 20.40
C HIS A 302 7.78 7.95 21.20
N SER A 303 7.57 9.26 21.41
CA SER A 303 8.58 10.18 21.96
C SER A 303 9.04 9.82 23.38
N GLU A 304 8.20 9.12 24.16
CA GLU A 304 8.52 8.66 25.51
C GLU A 304 9.07 7.24 25.60
N ALA A 305 9.13 6.50 24.49
CA ALA A 305 9.76 5.19 24.46
C ALA A 305 11.29 5.38 24.56
N LYS A 306 11.77 5.58 25.80
CA LYS A 306 13.19 5.52 26.13
C LYS A 306 13.69 4.15 25.69
N TYR A 307 14.39 4.12 24.56
CA TYR A 307 15.20 2.98 24.18
C TYR A 307 16.25 2.81 25.28
N GLU A 308 16.00 1.90 26.22
CA GLU A 308 16.99 1.44 27.18
C GLU A 308 17.74 0.25 26.55
N PRO A 309 19.04 0.41 26.21
CA PRO A 309 19.82 -0.68 25.64
C PRO A 309 19.75 -1.92 26.54
N GLY A 310 19.30 -3.05 26.00
CA GLY A 310 19.19 -4.32 26.73
C GLY A 310 17.82 -4.62 27.37
N LYS A 311 16.83 -3.72 27.28
CA LYS A 311 15.43 -4.04 27.62
C LYS A 311 14.59 -4.24 26.36
N ALA A 312 13.94 -5.39 26.25
CA ALA A 312 12.95 -5.63 25.21
C ALA A 312 11.71 -4.76 25.50
N VAL A 313 11.50 -3.72 24.71
CA VAL A 313 10.22 -3.01 24.65
C VAL A 313 9.26 -3.92 23.87
N LEU A 314 8.29 -4.52 24.56
CA LEU A 314 7.36 -5.48 23.97
C LEU A 314 6.28 -4.81 23.12
N SER A 315 5.92 -3.56 23.42
CA SER A 315 5.08 -2.69 22.60
C SER A 315 5.66 -1.27 22.64
N PRO A 316 5.94 -0.62 21.51
CA PRO A 316 6.39 0.78 21.50
C PRO A 316 5.27 1.77 21.87
N PHE A 317 4.04 1.30 22.12
CA PHE A 317 2.88 2.15 22.38
C PHE A 317 2.24 1.89 23.75
N PRO A 318 1.74 2.94 24.43
CA PRO A 318 0.97 2.80 25.67
C PRO A 318 -0.32 2.00 25.46
N ASN A 319 -0.77 1.32 26.51
CA ASN A 319 -2.03 0.55 26.46
C ASN A 319 -3.27 1.44 26.23
N GLU A 320 -3.18 2.73 26.58
CA GLU A 320 -4.23 3.73 26.37
C GLU A 320 -4.24 4.29 24.94
N GLY A 321 -3.29 3.87 24.09
CA GLY A 321 -3.10 4.38 22.73
C GLY A 321 -2.06 5.50 22.66
N HIS A 322 -1.91 6.09 21.47
CA HIS A 322 -0.86 7.06 21.15
C HIS A 322 -1.20 8.52 21.52
N GLY A 323 -2.40 8.79 22.03
CA GLY A 323 -2.85 10.13 22.44
C GLY A 323 -3.14 11.12 21.30
N TYR A 324 -2.51 11.01 20.14
CA TYR A 324 -2.78 11.86 18.97
C TYR A 324 -4.24 11.73 18.51
N ARG A 325 -4.94 12.84 18.33
CA ARG A 325 -6.22 12.90 17.61
C ARG A 325 -6.05 13.69 16.32
N PRO A 326 -6.77 13.33 15.23
CA PRO A 326 -6.74 14.14 14.01
C PRO A 326 -7.07 15.59 14.32
N GLY A 327 -6.27 16.49 13.77
CA GLY A 327 -6.30 17.89 14.13
C GLY A 327 -5.20 18.29 15.11
N ASP A 328 -4.71 17.44 16.02
CA ASP A 328 -3.61 17.78 16.93
C ASP A 328 -2.28 17.99 16.18
N GLU A 329 -1.27 18.53 16.87
CA GLU A 329 0.10 18.59 16.36
C GLU A 329 0.78 17.24 16.57
N LEU A 330 0.97 16.46 15.49
CA LEU A 330 1.50 15.09 15.58
C LEU A 330 2.87 15.03 16.27
N ASP A 331 3.71 16.05 16.07
CA ASP A 331 5.07 16.12 16.62
C ASP A 331 5.10 16.24 18.16
N GLU A 332 3.95 16.53 18.80
CA GLU A 332 3.81 16.53 20.27
C GLU A 332 3.57 15.11 20.83
N HIS A 333 3.16 14.16 19.98
CA HIS A 333 2.80 12.79 20.38
C HIS A 333 3.78 11.72 19.90
N VAL A 334 4.44 11.97 18.77
CA VAL A 334 5.42 11.06 18.17
C VAL A 334 6.59 11.84 17.61
N GLU A 335 7.75 11.21 17.61
CA GLU A 335 8.94 11.72 16.94
C GLU A 335 8.95 11.22 15.49
N ILE A 336 8.92 12.14 14.52
CA ILE A 336 9.05 11.83 13.10
C ILE A 336 10.53 11.81 12.71
N ASP A 337 10.99 10.71 12.12
CA ASP A 337 12.32 10.63 11.52
C ASP A 337 12.29 11.19 10.09
N GLY A 338 13.19 12.15 9.83
CA GLY A 338 13.57 12.66 8.50
C GLY A 338 15.10 12.78 8.37
N HIS A 339 15.62 13.37 7.29
CA HIS A 339 17.06 13.42 6.98
C HIS A 339 17.96 13.88 8.12
N THR A 340 17.59 14.93 8.85
CA THR A 340 18.41 15.45 9.97
C THR A 340 18.70 14.37 11.01
N LYS A 341 17.73 13.50 11.30
CA LYS A 341 17.90 12.40 12.25
C LYS A 341 18.51 11.15 11.64
N TYR A 342 18.38 10.95 10.32
CA TYR A 342 19.17 9.95 9.60
C TYR A 342 20.67 10.23 9.77
N VAL A 343 21.10 11.48 9.58
CA VAL A 343 22.51 11.89 9.76
C VAL A 343 22.96 11.67 11.21
N GLU A 344 22.10 11.92 12.20
CA GLU A 344 22.40 11.70 13.62
C GLU A 344 22.44 10.22 14.04
N ARG A 345 21.54 9.37 13.51
CA ARG A 345 21.38 7.95 13.89
C ARG A 345 22.18 6.98 13.01
N GLY A 346 22.78 7.47 11.92
CA GLY A 346 23.71 6.74 11.07
C GLY A 346 23.13 5.47 10.45
N SER A 347 23.91 4.38 10.50
CA SER A 347 23.60 3.12 9.79
C SER A 347 22.30 2.42 10.20
N GLN A 348 21.72 2.79 11.34
CA GLN A 348 20.51 2.18 11.88
C GLN A 348 19.25 2.47 11.04
N LEU A 349 19.29 3.50 10.19
CA LEU A 349 18.18 3.91 9.33
C LEU A 349 18.44 3.68 7.83
N LEU A 350 19.56 3.06 7.46
CA LEU A 350 19.92 2.75 6.06
C LEU A 350 18.90 1.85 5.35
N GLY A 351 18.14 1.04 6.09
CA GLY A 351 17.05 0.23 5.52
C GLY A 351 15.80 1.04 5.18
N ARG A 352 15.69 2.28 5.64
CA ARG A 352 14.47 3.09 5.55
C ARG A 352 14.64 4.31 4.66
N PHE A 353 15.87 4.86 4.65
CA PHE A 353 16.23 6.03 3.86
C PHE A 353 17.49 5.78 3.04
N TRP A 354 17.58 6.44 1.89
CA TRP A 354 18.83 6.69 1.18
C TRP A 354 19.76 7.56 2.03
N PRO A 355 21.07 7.59 1.75
CA PRO A 355 22.01 8.44 2.49
C PRO A 355 21.72 9.95 2.49
N ASP A 356 20.96 10.44 1.51
CA ASP A 356 20.44 11.82 1.46
C ASP A 356 19.12 12.00 2.23
N GLY A 357 18.66 10.98 2.98
CA GLY A 357 17.44 11.01 3.78
C GLY A 357 16.14 10.92 3.00
N MET A 358 16.20 10.70 1.68
CA MET A 358 15.02 10.35 0.90
C MET A 358 14.54 8.95 1.27
N VAL A 359 13.23 8.76 1.33
CA VAL A 359 12.59 7.48 1.65
C VAL A 359 12.95 6.41 0.62
N ARG A 360 13.42 5.26 1.13
CA ARG A 360 13.81 4.10 0.32
C ARG A 360 12.69 3.05 0.22
N GLY A 361 11.85 2.93 1.26
CA GLY A 361 10.70 2.01 1.33
C GLY A 361 9.36 2.75 1.41
N SER A 362 8.34 2.26 0.70
CA SER A 362 7.01 2.92 0.64
C SER A 362 6.26 2.98 1.99
N GLY A 363 5.18 3.76 2.04
CA GLY A 363 4.34 3.93 3.24
C GLY A 363 4.94 4.91 4.25
N ARG A 364 5.88 5.76 3.81
CA ARG A 364 6.62 6.73 4.64
C ARG A 364 6.69 8.11 3.98
N GLU A 365 5.79 8.40 3.06
CA GLU A 365 5.81 9.57 2.18
C GLU A 365 5.77 10.91 2.96
N TYR A 366 5.17 10.93 4.17
CA TYR A 366 5.20 12.13 5.02
C TYR A 366 6.62 12.44 5.51
N SER A 367 7.44 11.42 5.79
CA SER A 367 8.85 11.63 6.18
C SER A 367 9.64 12.31 5.07
N ASP A 368 9.29 12.07 3.80
CA ASP A 368 9.84 12.77 2.64
C ASP A 368 9.28 14.20 2.52
N LEU A 369 7.95 14.33 2.61
CA LEU A 369 7.24 15.60 2.46
C LEU A 369 7.75 16.66 3.43
N VAL A 370 7.93 16.33 4.71
CA VAL A 370 8.36 17.31 5.74
C VAL A 370 9.75 17.88 5.50
N GLN A 371 10.53 17.25 4.63
CA GLN A 371 11.87 17.68 4.23
C GLN A 371 11.86 18.54 2.97
N SER A 372 10.78 18.46 2.19
CA SER A 372 10.65 19.20 0.94
C SER A 372 10.60 20.71 1.19
N PRO A 373 11.35 21.53 0.43
CA PRO A 373 11.20 22.99 0.46
C PRO A 373 9.77 23.45 0.18
N CYS A 374 8.99 22.67 -0.61
CA CYS A 374 7.58 22.93 -0.90
C CYS A 374 6.70 22.84 0.36
N PHE A 375 7.11 22.06 1.36
CA PHE A 375 6.42 21.95 2.65
C PHE A 375 6.98 22.93 3.69
N GLN A 376 8.31 23.10 3.74
CA GLN A 376 8.97 23.92 4.75
C GLN A 376 8.88 25.43 4.48
N GLY A 377 8.89 25.84 3.21
CA GLY A 377 9.05 27.24 2.81
C GLY A 377 7.74 28.01 2.61
N GLY A 378 7.87 29.34 2.57
CA GLY A 378 6.82 30.25 2.08
C GLY A 378 5.74 30.67 3.09
N HIS A 379 4.77 31.44 2.59
CA HIS A 379 3.52 31.72 3.30
C HIS A 379 2.66 30.45 3.29
N GLU A 380 1.96 30.14 4.39
CA GLU A 380 1.15 28.91 4.55
C GLU A 380 0.23 28.62 3.34
N ALA A 381 -0.34 29.65 2.74
CA ALA A 381 -1.18 29.55 1.53
C ALA A 381 -0.49 28.93 0.30
N HIS A 382 0.85 28.83 0.27
CA HIS A 382 1.64 28.24 -0.81
C HIS A 382 2.42 27.00 -0.38
N GLN A 383 2.18 26.51 0.85
CA GLN A 383 2.77 25.26 1.31
C GLN A 383 2.04 24.06 0.69
N MET A 384 2.83 23.11 0.20
CA MET A 384 2.34 21.82 -0.23
C MET A 384 1.95 20.98 0.98
N GLY A 385 0.87 20.20 0.85
CA GLY A 385 0.50 19.16 1.79
C GLY A 385 -0.07 17.94 1.06
N CYS A 386 -0.37 16.86 1.79
CA CYS A 386 -0.91 15.63 1.16
C CYS A 386 -2.19 15.93 0.35
N LEU A 387 -3.07 16.78 0.89
CA LEU A 387 -4.32 17.18 0.23
C LEU A 387 -4.16 18.25 -0.84
N SER A 388 -2.94 18.70 -1.16
CA SER A 388 -2.69 19.46 -2.40
C SER A 388 -2.98 18.55 -3.61
N CYS A 389 -2.54 17.29 -3.57
CA CYS A 389 -2.68 16.33 -4.67
C CYS A 389 -3.73 15.24 -4.42
N HIS A 390 -3.87 14.74 -3.18
CA HIS A 390 -4.80 13.66 -2.86
C HIS A 390 -6.19 14.15 -2.45
N ALA A 391 -7.19 13.29 -2.66
CA ALA A 391 -8.54 13.42 -2.14
C ALA A 391 -8.97 12.14 -1.43
N MET A 392 -9.42 12.23 -0.18
CA MET A 392 -9.86 11.04 0.57
C MET A 392 -11.29 10.61 0.25
N HIS A 393 -12.04 11.48 -0.41
CA HIS A 393 -13.35 11.18 -0.99
C HIS A 393 -13.36 11.64 -2.44
N LYS A 394 -13.98 10.83 -3.30
CA LYS A 394 -13.97 11.10 -4.72
C LYS A 394 -14.68 12.43 -4.99
N PRO A 395 -14.02 13.43 -5.62
CA PRO A 395 -14.66 14.69 -5.93
C PRO A 395 -15.89 14.52 -6.81
N GLU A 396 -16.89 15.36 -6.59
CA GLU A 396 -18.03 15.49 -7.50
C GLU A 396 -17.53 15.99 -8.86
N GLY A 397 -18.02 15.40 -9.95
CA GLY A 397 -17.58 15.73 -11.31
C GLY A 397 -16.33 15.01 -11.80
N ASP A 398 -15.57 14.30 -10.94
CA ASP A 398 -14.47 13.44 -11.40
C ASP A 398 -15.04 12.34 -12.34
N PRO A 399 -14.59 12.23 -13.60
CA PRO A 399 -15.17 11.29 -14.56
C PRO A 399 -14.73 9.85 -14.35
N ARG A 400 -13.68 9.60 -13.55
CA ARG A 400 -13.13 8.26 -13.32
C ARG A 400 -14.12 7.38 -12.57
N SER A 401 -14.05 6.07 -12.76
CA SER A 401 -14.79 5.13 -11.91
C SER A 401 -14.21 5.13 -10.49
N LEU A 402 -15.00 4.70 -9.50
CA LEU A 402 -14.51 4.56 -8.12
C LEU A 402 -13.31 3.61 -8.01
N ALA A 403 -13.25 2.56 -8.82
CA ALA A 403 -12.14 1.61 -8.79
C ALA A 403 -10.83 2.23 -9.31
N VAL A 404 -10.93 3.05 -10.36
CA VAL A 404 -9.77 3.76 -10.92
C VAL A 404 -9.32 4.87 -9.97
N TRP A 405 -10.24 5.69 -9.45
CA TRP A 405 -9.91 6.75 -8.49
C TRP A 405 -9.34 6.21 -7.17
N ALA A 406 -9.82 5.06 -6.68
CA ALA A 406 -9.33 4.47 -5.44
C ALA A 406 -7.86 4.03 -5.52
N ASN A 407 -7.31 3.89 -6.73
CA ASN A 407 -5.88 3.74 -6.92
C ASN A 407 -5.20 5.10 -6.73
N ASP A 408 -4.31 5.19 -5.75
CA ASP A 408 -3.58 6.39 -5.31
C ASP A 408 -4.45 7.56 -4.78
N GLN A 409 -5.77 7.56 -4.99
CA GLN A 409 -6.71 8.55 -4.46
C GLN A 409 -6.32 10.00 -4.79
N LEU A 410 -5.77 10.22 -5.99
CA LEU A 410 -5.43 11.56 -6.47
C LEU A 410 -6.69 12.35 -6.85
N LYS A 411 -6.67 13.67 -6.70
CA LYS A 411 -7.66 14.55 -7.35
C LYS A 411 -7.53 14.43 -8.88
N PRO A 412 -8.55 14.86 -9.65
CA PRO A 412 -8.42 14.98 -11.10
C PRO A 412 -7.15 15.74 -11.50
N ASP A 413 -6.48 15.25 -12.53
CA ASP A 413 -5.31 15.86 -13.19
C ASP A 413 -4.03 15.98 -12.33
N MET A 414 -4.06 15.57 -11.05
CA MET A 414 -2.89 15.57 -10.16
C MET A 414 -1.92 14.42 -10.41
N ASP A 415 -2.25 13.50 -11.32
CA ASP A 415 -1.36 12.52 -11.93
C ASP A 415 -0.56 13.09 -13.12
N GLY A 416 -0.88 14.32 -13.56
CA GLY A 416 -0.13 15.12 -14.51
C GLY A 416 0.41 16.42 -13.90
N ASP A 417 1.04 17.25 -14.72
CA ASP A 417 1.84 18.41 -14.27
C ASP A 417 1.05 19.50 -13.54
N GLU A 418 -0.29 19.47 -13.60
CA GLU A 418 -1.16 20.37 -12.84
C GLU A 418 -0.85 20.31 -11.34
N GLY A 419 -0.43 19.16 -10.81
CA GLY A 419 0.01 19.04 -9.43
C GLY A 419 1.14 20.00 -9.06
N CYS A 420 2.04 20.30 -9.99
CA CYS A 420 3.13 21.26 -9.82
C CYS A 420 2.68 22.69 -10.22
N MET A 421 1.90 22.82 -11.30
CA MET A 421 1.50 24.12 -11.86
C MET A 421 0.60 24.94 -10.93
N GLN A 422 -0.06 24.30 -9.96
CA GLN A 422 -0.78 24.97 -8.86
C GLN A 422 0.05 26.10 -8.21
N CYS A 423 1.36 25.88 -8.04
CA CYS A 423 2.27 26.87 -7.46
C CYS A 423 3.29 27.43 -8.46
N HIS A 424 3.60 26.70 -9.54
CA HIS A 424 4.67 27.05 -10.49
C HIS A 424 4.19 27.70 -11.80
N SER A 425 2.94 28.14 -11.89
CA SER A 425 2.32 28.66 -13.12
C SER A 425 3.00 29.85 -13.80
N ASN A 426 3.78 30.67 -13.09
CA ASN A 426 4.39 31.90 -13.62
C ASN A 426 5.92 31.84 -13.74
N ASP A 427 6.56 30.76 -13.30
CA ASP A 427 8.01 30.73 -13.04
C ASP A 427 8.78 29.72 -13.89
N ILE A 428 8.10 29.01 -14.80
CA ILE A 428 8.74 28.02 -15.67
C ILE A 428 8.95 28.63 -17.06
N PRO A 429 10.16 28.54 -17.63
CA PRO A 429 10.38 28.80 -19.05
C PRO A 429 9.44 27.97 -19.94
N GLU A 430 9.51 28.18 -21.25
CA GLU A 430 8.89 27.24 -22.17
C GLU A 430 9.33 25.80 -21.82
N ILE A 431 8.38 24.87 -21.70
CA ILE A 431 8.63 23.57 -21.07
C ILE A 431 9.71 22.77 -21.82
N SER A 432 9.76 22.85 -23.15
CA SER A 432 10.82 22.22 -23.93
C SER A 432 12.17 22.88 -23.70
N ALA A 433 12.23 24.20 -23.52
CA ALA A 433 13.46 24.90 -23.13
C ALA A 433 13.91 24.56 -21.70
N HIS A 434 12.98 24.32 -20.78
CA HIS A 434 13.33 23.91 -19.41
C HIS A 434 13.77 22.46 -19.34
N THR A 435 13.04 21.55 -19.98
CA THR A 435 13.23 20.10 -19.85
C THR A 435 14.18 19.53 -20.90
N HIS A 436 14.44 20.26 -21.98
CA HIS A 436 15.17 19.79 -23.17
C HIS A 436 14.52 18.58 -23.87
N HIS A 437 13.22 18.38 -23.65
CA HIS A 437 12.41 17.34 -24.29
C HIS A 437 11.29 17.95 -25.12
N ALA A 438 10.71 17.19 -26.06
CA ALA A 438 9.51 17.63 -26.77
C ALA A 438 8.35 17.79 -25.77
N ALA A 439 7.60 18.89 -25.87
CA ALA A 439 6.61 19.31 -24.87
C ALA A 439 5.59 18.22 -24.46
N GLU A 440 5.16 17.40 -25.42
CA GLU A 440 4.17 16.33 -25.18
C GLU A 440 4.79 15.00 -24.73
N SER A 441 6.12 14.92 -24.65
CA SER A 441 6.82 13.68 -24.28
C SER A 441 6.76 13.42 -22.78
N SER A 442 6.98 12.16 -22.39
CA SER A 442 7.12 11.77 -20.99
C SER A 442 8.29 12.48 -20.28
N GLY A 443 9.31 12.91 -21.01
CA GLY A 443 10.45 13.68 -20.48
C GLY A 443 10.12 15.12 -20.08
N SER A 444 9.00 15.66 -20.57
CA SER A 444 8.52 17.00 -20.17
C SER A 444 7.58 16.98 -18.96
N ARG A 445 7.35 15.81 -18.34
CA ARG A 445 6.57 15.69 -17.10
C ARG A 445 7.41 16.05 -15.88
N CYS A 446 6.96 17.04 -15.10
CA CYS A 446 7.65 17.52 -13.90
C CYS A 446 7.97 16.37 -12.93
N TYR A 447 7.00 15.47 -12.74
CA TYR A 447 7.11 14.33 -11.84
C TYR A 447 8.25 13.37 -12.22
N ASN A 448 8.55 13.19 -13.51
CA ASN A 448 9.54 12.21 -13.93
C ASN A 448 10.96 12.64 -13.59
N CYS A 449 11.22 13.95 -13.50
CA CYS A 449 12.51 14.51 -13.09
C CYS A 449 12.57 14.81 -11.59
N HIS A 450 11.52 15.41 -11.04
CA HIS A 450 11.54 15.96 -9.67
C HIS A 450 10.98 15.02 -8.59
N MET A 451 10.18 14.01 -8.99
CA MET A 451 9.65 12.96 -8.12
C MET A 451 9.92 11.57 -8.76
N PRO A 452 11.21 11.22 -8.97
CA PRO A 452 11.56 9.99 -9.67
C PRO A 452 11.13 8.75 -8.88
N HIS A 453 10.99 7.62 -9.57
CA HIS A 453 10.61 6.35 -8.94
C HIS A 453 11.81 5.70 -8.23
N THR A 454 12.30 6.32 -7.15
CA THR A 454 13.48 5.86 -6.39
C THR A 454 13.12 5.20 -5.05
N THR A 455 11.83 5.04 -4.78
CA THR A 455 11.32 4.34 -3.59
C THR A 455 10.77 2.99 -4.02
N TYR A 456 11.06 1.93 -3.29
CA TYR A 456 10.53 0.61 -3.58
C TYR A 456 9.40 0.24 -2.59
N GLY A 457 8.33 -0.38 -3.08
CA GLY A 457 7.34 -1.00 -2.23
C GLY A 457 6.15 -1.55 -3.00
N LEU A 458 5.37 -2.45 -2.39
CA LEU A 458 4.25 -3.12 -3.05
C LEU A 458 4.62 -3.76 -4.41
N MET A 459 5.85 -4.25 -4.53
CA MET A 459 6.39 -4.85 -5.77
C MET A 459 6.55 -3.93 -6.97
N LYS A 460 6.65 -2.62 -6.73
CA LYS A 460 6.88 -1.62 -7.78
C LYS A 460 7.83 -0.53 -7.30
N ALA A 461 8.39 0.20 -8.25
CA ALA A 461 8.99 1.48 -7.94
C ALA A 461 7.86 2.51 -7.75
N ILE A 462 8.00 3.36 -6.75
CA ILE A 462 7.05 4.37 -6.30
C ILE A 462 7.77 5.72 -6.34
N ARG A 463 7.02 6.77 -6.68
CA ARG A 463 7.54 8.14 -6.72
C ARG A 463 7.99 8.56 -5.32
N ALA A 464 9.22 9.07 -5.23
CA ALA A 464 9.66 9.77 -4.04
C ALA A 464 8.79 11.00 -3.81
N HIS A 465 8.54 11.32 -2.54
CA HIS A 465 7.74 12.50 -2.15
C HIS A 465 8.62 13.66 -1.65
N LEU A 466 9.94 13.47 -1.69
CA LEU A 466 10.92 14.54 -1.55
C LEU A 466 11.27 15.08 -2.94
N ASN A 467 10.70 16.25 -3.28
CA ASN A 467 10.95 16.91 -4.55
C ASN A 467 12.43 17.34 -4.63
N THR A 468 13.16 16.83 -5.62
CA THR A 468 14.59 17.10 -5.81
C THR A 468 14.88 17.51 -7.24
N ASN A 469 16.07 18.06 -7.49
CA ASN A 469 16.57 18.29 -8.84
C ASN A 469 17.48 17.13 -9.24
N PRO A 470 17.46 16.66 -10.51
CA PRO A 470 18.40 15.66 -10.99
C PRO A 470 19.85 16.10 -10.75
N SER A 471 20.66 15.20 -10.19
CA SER A 471 22.07 15.45 -9.91
C SER A 471 22.87 14.15 -9.99
N VAL A 472 23.96 14.16 -10.76
CA VAL A 472 24.92 13.04 -10.77
C VAL A 472 25.65 12.94 -9.44
N GLN A 473 25.96 14.07 -8.79
CA GLN A 473 26.66 14.06 -7.50
C GLN A 473 25.86 13.30 -6.43
N THR A 474 24.54 13.48 -6.38
CA THR A 474 23.68 12.72 -5.46
C THR A 474 23.77 11.22 -5.71
N THR A 475 23.82 10.75 -6.96
CA THR A 475 24.02 9.32 -7.25
C THR A 475 25.38 8.82 -6.76
N LEU A 476 26.44 9.61 -6.90
CA LEU A 476 27.77 9.24 -6.39
C LEU A 476 27.80 9.15 -4.87
N ASP A 477 27.14 10.09 -4.19
CA ASP A 477 27.16 10.19 -2.73
C ASP A 477 26.26 9.14 -2.05
N THR A 478 25.20 8.70 -2.73
CA THR A 478 24.09 7.95 -2.11
C THR A 478 23.80 6.60 -2.74
N GLN A 479 24.36 6.34 -3.93
CA GLN A 479 24.01 5.23 -4.82
C GLN A 479 22.56 5.25 -5.33
N ARG A 480 21.77 6.28 -5.02
CA ARG A 480 20.40 6.43 -5.53
C ARG A 480 20.45 6.73 -7.04
N PRO A 481 19.77 5.94 -7.89
CA PRO A 481 19.67 6.24 -9.32
C PRO A 481 19.06 7.62 -9.56
N ASN A 482 19.61 8.40 -10.50
CA ASN A 482 19.07 9.71 -10.86
C ASN A 482 17.97 9.58 -11.93
N ALA A 483 17.08 10.57 -11.97
CA ALA A 483 15.93 10.59 -12.87
C ALA A 483 16.27 10.40 -14.36
N CYS A 484 17.38 10.98 -14.85
CA CYS A 484 17.77 10.90 -16.25
C CYS A 484 18.07 9.46 -16.66
N ASN A 485 18.90 8.76 -15.86
CA ASN A 485 19.29 7.38 -16.13
C ASN A 485 18.24 6.34 -15.74
N LEU A 486 17.09 6.76 -15.18
CA LEU A 486 15.91 5.92 -14.98
C LEU A 486 14.99 5.88 -16.21
N CYS A 487 15.11 6.85 -17.14
CA CYS A 487 14.48 6.80 -18.47
C CYS A 487 15.50 6.40 -19.55
N HIS A 488 16.64 7.09 -19.59
CA HIS A 488 17.72 6.84 -20.53
C HIS A 488 18.62 5.71 -20.01
N LEU A 489 18.05 4.50 -19.98
CA LEU A 489 18.70 3.32 -19.46
C LEU A 489 20.00 3.00 -20.21
N ASP A 490 20.15 3.45 -21.45
CA ASP A 490 21.32 3.21 -22.30
C ASP A 490 22.42 4.28 -22.19
N LYS A 491 22.29 5.24 -21.27
CA LYS A 491 23.26 6.34 -21.10
C LYS A 491 24.06 6.23 -19.81
N SER A 492 25.31 6.68 -19.84
CA SER A 492 26.23 6.69 -18.70
C SER A 492 25.97 7.86 -17.74
N LEU A 493 26.60 7.84 -16.56
CA LEU A 493 26.61 9.03 -15.69
C LEU A 493 27.42 10.17 -16.31
N GLY A 494 28.44 9.86 -17.12
CA GLY A 494 29.18 10.86 -17.90
C GLY A 494 28.27 11.64 -18.84
N TRP A 495 27.43 10.93 -19.61
CA TRP A 495 26.44 11.55 -20.47
C TRP A 495 25.50 12.48 -19.67
N THR A 496 24.98 12.01 -18.54
CA THR A 496 24.09 12.82 -17.69
C THR A 496 24.81 14.05 -17.13
N ALA A 497 26.05 13.89 -16.67
CA ALA A 497 26.85 14.99 -16.12
C ALA A 497 27.09 16.07 -17.18
N ASP A 498 27.47 15.69 -18.40
CA ASP A 498 27.74 16.63 -19.48
C ASP A 498 26.48 17.45 -19.82
N HIS A 499 25.30 16.81 -19.92
CA HIS A 499 24.04 17.51 -20.20
C HIS A 499 23.60 18.40 -19.02
N LEU A 500 23.73 17.95 -17.77
CA LEU A 500 23.40 18.78 -16.60
C LEU A 500 24.33 20.00 -16.48
N THR A 501 25.60 19.85 -16.85
CA THR A 501 26.55 20.97 -16.92
C THR A 501 26.18 21.91 -18.06
N GLU A 502 25.92 21.41 -19.26
CA GLU A 502 25.59 22.23 -20.44
C GLU A 502 24.27 23.00 -20.25
N TRP A 503 23.22 22.34 -19.78
CA TRP A 503 21.87 22.91 -19.72
C TRP A 503 21.64 23.79 -18.48
N TYR A 504 22.17 23.38 -17.33
CA TYR A 504 21.85 24.00 -16.04
C TYR A 504 23.09 24.53 -15.29
N GLY A 505 24.29 24.40 -15.87
CA GLY A 505 25.53 24.88 -15.25
C GLY A 505 25.93 24.10 -13.98
N GLN A 506 25.47 22.86 -13.82
CA GLN A 506 25.90 22.04 -12.67
C GLN A 506 27.41 21.73 -12.76
N PRO A 507 28.15 21.69 -11.63
CA PRO A 507 29.54 21.26 -11.63
C PRO A 507 29.69 19.85 -12.17
N THR A 508 30.68 19.62 -13.04
CA THR A 508 31.00 18.28 -13.53
C THR A 508 31.70 17.47 -12.43
N PRO A 509 31.11 16.37 -11.94
CA PRO A 509 31.73 15.57 -10.90
C PRO A 509 32.90 14.73 -11.43
N GLU A 510 33.74 14.26 -10.51
CA GLU A 510 34.76 13.26 -10.84
C GLU A 510 34.10 11.90 -11.02
N LEU A 511 34.30 11.29 -12.19
CA LEU A 511 33.73 9.99 -12.56
C LEU A 511 34.85 9.01 -12.94
N SER A 512 34.71 7.77 -12.47
CA SER A 512 35.51 6.63 -12.94
C SER A 512 35.26 6.34 -14.42
N GLU A 513 36.14 5.54 -15.04
CA GLU A 513 36.01 5.16 -16.45
C GLU A 513 34.67 4.47 -16.73
N ASP A 514 34.27 3.53 -15.86
CA ASP A 514 32.98 2.83 -15.96
C ASP A 514 31.82 3.81 -15.90
N GLN A 515 31.81 4.72 -14.92
CA GLN A 515 30.75 5.72 -14.78
C GLN A 515 30.67 6.69 -15.96
N ARG A 516 31.79 6.97 -16.64
CA ARG A 516 31.81 7.82 -17.84
C ARG A 516 31.29 7.11 -19.07
N THR A 517 31.52 5.81 -19.20
CA THR A 517 31.39 5.11 -20.49
C THR A 517 30.30 4.04 -20.51
N VAL A 518 30.07 3.33 -19.41
CA VAL A 518 29.04 2.29 -19.30
C VAL A 518 27.72 2.92 -18.86
N ALA A 519 26.62 2.43 -19.42
CA ALA A 519 25.29 2.90 -19.07
C ALA A 519 25.03 2.73 -17.56
N SER A 520 24.51 3.78 -16.93
CA SER A 520 24.32 3.80 -15.47
C SER A 520 23.36 2.72 -15.00
N SER A 521 22.35 2.38 -15.81
CA SER A 521 21.42 1.27 -15.51
C SER A 521 22.14 -0.09 -15.46
N ILE A 522 23.17 -0.30 -16.28
CA ILE A 522 23.96 -1.54 -16.28
C ILE A 522 24.85 -1.60 -15.05
N LEU A 523 25.47 -0.49 -14.67
CA LEU A 523 26.25 -0.42 -13.43
C LEU A 523 25.34 -0.72 -12.23
N HIS A 524 24.23 -0.02 -12.07
CA HIS A 524 23.28 -0.29 -10.98
C HIS A 524 22.71 -1.72 -11.03
N GLY A 525 22.41 -2.24 -12.22
CA GLY A 525 21.81 -3.57 -12.42
C GLY A 525 22.78 -4.73 -12.21
N LEU A 526 24.07 -4.57 -12.54
CA LEU A 526 25.07 -5.64 -12.44
C LEU A 526 25.96 -5.52 -11.20
N THR A 527 26.32 -4.30 -10.81
CA THR A 527 27.26 -4.05 -9.70
C THR A 527 26.57 -3.53 -8.44
N GLY A 528 25.42 -2.86 -8.57
CA GLY A 528 24.69 -2.25 -7.45
C GLY A 528 24.09 -3.23 -6.45
N ARG A 529 23.62 -2.72 -5.31
CA ARG A 529 22.92 -3.51 -4.27
C ARG A 529 21.51 -3.91 -4.72
N ALA A 530 20.86 -4.82 -3.98
CA ALA A 530 19.56 -5.37 -4.39
C ALA A 530 18.43 -4.33 -4.55
N ASP A 531 18.45 -3.25 -3.77
CA ASP A 531 17.52 -2.11 -3.91
C ASP A 531 17.75 -1.31 -5.20
N GLU A 532 19.00 -1.12 -5.62
CA GLU A 532 19.30 -0.51 -6.92
C GLU A 532 18.87 -1.44 -8.06
N ARG A 533 19.21 -2.73 -7.96
CA ARG A 533 18.88 -3.74 -8.99
C ARG A 533 17.39 -3.90 -9.20
N VAL A 534 16.57 -3.91 -8.13
CA VAL A 534 15.10 -3.99 -8.29
C VAL A 534 14.52 -2.74 -8.94
N LEU A 535 15.05 -1.55 -8.62
CA LEU A 535 14.59 -0.31 -9.24
C LEU A 535 14.93 -0.30 -10.73
N ILE A 536 16.15 -0.68 -11.11
CA ILE A 536 16.52 -0.80 -12.53
C ILE A 536 15.68 -1.88 -13.22
N ALA A 537 15.50 -3.05 -12.61
CA ALA A 537 14.65 -4.10 -13.15
C ALA A 537 13.23 -3.60 -13.45
N TRP A 538 12.66 -2.78 -12.56
CA TRP A 538 11.35 -2.18 -12.76
C TRP A 538 11.35 -1.17 -13.93
N HIS A 539 12.35 -0.30 -14.00
CA HIS A 539 12.45 0.70 -15.08
C HIS A 539 12.68 0.06 -16.45
N MET A 540 13.35 -1.10 -16.52
CA MET A 540 13.46 -1.89 -17.76
C MET A 540 12.10 -2.39 -18.29
N GLY A 541 11.02 -2.32 -17.50
CA GLY A 541 9.65 -2.58 -17.94
C GLY A 541 8.74 -1.34 -17.93
N TRP A 542 9.25 -0.18 -17.55
CA TRP A 542 8.47 1.05 -17.47
C TRP A 542 8.42 1.73 -18.85
N GLU A 543 7.21 1.91 -19.37
CA GLU A 543 6.97 2.36 -20.76
C GLU A 543 7.76 3.64 -21.14
N PRO A 544 7.76 4.73 -20.34
CA PRO A 544 8.60 5.90 -20.62
C PRO A 544 10.10 5.61 -20.77
N ALA A 545 10.65 4.67 -20.00
CA ALA A 545 12.06 4.31 -20.09
C ALA A 545 12.34 3.42 -21.30
N VAL A 546 11.43 2.49 -21.59
CA VAL A 546 11.50 1.64 -22.79
C VAL A 546 11.43 2.48 -24.05
N ASP A 547 10.52 3.45 -24.12
CA ASP A 547 10.40 4.37 -25.27
C ASP A 547 11.65 5.23 -25.44
N ALA A 548 12.27 5.66 -24.32
CA ALA A 548 13.46 6.52 -24.34
C ALA A 548 14.77 5.80 -24.64
N SER A 549 14.83 4.47 -24.47
CA SER A 549 16.08 3.71 -24.53
C SER A 549 16.05 2.47 -25.43
N ASP A 550 14.89 2.10 -25.99
CA ASP A 550 14.62 0.83 -26.69
C ASP A 550 14.68 -0.41 -25.77
N SER A 551 13.82 -1.39 -26.04
CA SER A 551 13.68 -2.62 -25.25
C SER A 551 14.61 -3.75 -25.68
N GLU A 552 15.10 -3.76 -26.93
CA GLU A 552 15.74 -4.96 -27.48
C GLU A 552 17.02 -5.36 -26.74
N TRP A 553 17.81 -4.40 -26.24
CA TRP A 553 19.08 -4.66 -25.55
C TRP A 553 18.93 -5.02 -24.06
N LEU A 554 17.73 -4.87 -23.49
CA LEU A 554 17.49 -5.08 -22.05
C LEU A 554 17.53 -6.57 -21.66
N VAL A 555 17.23 -7.47 -22.60
CA VAL A 555 17.02 -8.90 -22.38
C VAL A 555 18.20 -9.63 -21.68
N PRO A 556 19.47 -9.50 -22.10
CA PRO A 556 20.58 -10.15 -21.41
C PRO A 556 20.73 -9.70 -19.94
N TYR A 557 20.39 -8.44 -19.64
CA TYR A 557 20.44 -7.89 -18.28
C TYR A 557 19.26 -8.38 -17.44
N LEU A 558 18.04 -8.37 -18.00
CA LEU A 558 16.88 -8.97 -17.34
C LEU A 558 17.13 -10.46 -17.05
N ALA A 559 17.69 -11.21 -18.01
CA ALA A 559 18.07 -12.62 -17.82
C ALA A 559 19.08 -12.80 -16.68
N GLN A 560 20.03 -11.88 -16.49
CA GLN A 560 20.93 -11.90 -15.34
C GLN A 560 20.21 -11.59 -14.03
N LEU A 561 19.24 -10.68 -14.04
CA LEU A 561 18.44 -10.36 -12.86
C LEU A 561 17.47 -11.48 -12.48
N LEU A 562 17.09 -12.37 -13.41
CA LEU A 562 16.38 -13.61 -13.09
C LEU A 562 17.23 -14.56 -12.24
N THR A 563 18.56 -14.44 -12.22
CA THR A 563 19.39 -15.30 -11.35
C THR A 563 19.67 -14.68 -9.99
N ASP A 564 19.17 -13.47 -9.71
CA ASP A 564 19.47 -12.70 -8.50
C ASP A 564 19.18 -13.47 -7.19
N PRO A 565 19.99 -13.30 -6.13
CA PRO A 565 19.71 -13.90 -4.82
C PRO A 565 18.36 -13.47 -4.21
N TYR A 566 17.88 -12.26 -4.49
CA TYR A 566 16.63 -11.73 -3.94
C TYR A 566 15.44 -12.07 -4.83
N ASP A 567 14.47 -12.81 -4.29
CA ASP A 567 13.23 -13.21 -4.98
C ASP A 567 12.50 -12.04 -5.64
N VAL A 568 12.48 -10.89 -4.97
CA VAL A 568 11.85 -9.65 -5.44
C VAL A 568 12.50 -9.11 -6.71
N VAL A 569 13.83 -9.13 -6.81
CA VAL A 569 14.55 -8.68 -8.01
C VAL A 569 14.17 -9.59 -9.18
N ARG A 570 14.12 -10.91 -8.95
CA ARG A 570 13.71 -11.89 -9.96
C ARG A 570 12.26 -11.69 -10.41
N TYR A 571 11.36 -11.47 -9.46
CA TYR A 571 9.94 -11.22 -9.74
C TYR A 571 9.74 -9.98 -10.61
N VAL A 572 10.38 -8.87 -10.25
CA VAL A 572 10.28 -7.61 -10.99
C VAL A 572 10.93 -7.75 -12.37
N ALA A 573 12.10 -8.40 -12.47
CA ALA A 573 12.77 -8.64 -13.75
C ALA A 573 11.92 -9.49 -14.70
N GLU A 574 11.25 -10.53 -14.19
CA GLU A 574 10.32 -11.31 -15.00
C GLU A 574 9.14 -10.48 -15.50
N ARG A 575 8.53 -9.67 -14.64
CA ARG A 575 7.41 -8.80 -15.04
C ARG A 575 7.81 -7.80 -16.11
N SER A 576 9.01 -7.24 -16.01
CA SER A 576 9.58 -6.36 -17.04
C SER A 576 9.85 -7.11 -18.34
N LEU A 577 10.39 -8.34 -18.27
CA LEU A 577 10.62 -9.18 -19.44
C LEU A 577 9.32 -9.52 -20.19
N ARG A 578 8.23 -9.81 -19.45
CA ARG A 578 6.91 -10.11 -20.03
C ARG A 578 6.32 -8.94 -20.86
N ARG A 579 6.84 -7.72 -20.69
CA ARG A 579 6.45 -6.54 -21.47
C ARG A 579 7.17 -6.42 -22.81
N ILE A 580 8.25 -7.16 -23.01
CA ILE A 580 8.96 -7.23 -24.29
C ILE A 580 8.27 -8.28 -25.16
N GLU A 581 7.54 -7.85 -26.19
CA GLU A 581 6.64 -8.70 -27.00
C GLU A 581 7.30 -10.00 -27.48
N ALA A 582 8.57 -9.93 -27.90
CA ALA A 582 9.31 -11.08 -28.41
C ALA A 582 9.73 -12.10 -27.34
N TYR A 583 9.55 -11.81 -26.05
CA TYR A 583 9.96 -12.67 -24.93
C TYR A 583 8.84 -12.92 -23.91
N ARG A 584 7.62 -12.41 -24.17
CA ARG A 584 6.46 -12.57 -23.29
C ARG A 584 6.03 -14.03 -23.07
N ASP A 585 6.41 -14.92 -23.97
CA ASP A 585 6.07 -16.34 -23.98
C ASP A 585 7.05 -17.20 -23.17
N VAL A 586 8.14 -16.61 -22.67
CA VAL A 586 9.15 -17.35 -21.91
C VAL A 586 8.59 -17.73 -20.55
N SER A 587 8.44 -19.03 -20.33
CA SER A 587 8.04 -19.59 -19.04
C SER A 587 9.21 -19.51 -18.06
N TYR A 588 8.95 -18.90 -16.90
CA TYR A 588 9.88 -18.76 -15.81
C TYR A 588 9.11 -18.79 -14.48
N ASP A 589 9.72 -19.34 -13.43
CA ASP A 589 9.21 -19.22 -12.06
C ASP A 589 10.31 -18.63 -11.19
N TRP A 590 10.08 -17.42 -10.70
CA TRP A 590 11.03 -16.69 -9.86
C TRP A 590 11.31 -17.33 -8.49
N LEU A 591 10.52 -18.33 -8.11
CA LEU A 591 10.74 -19.15 -6.91
C LEU A 591 11.35 -20.53 -7.21
N ALA A 592 11.62 -20.85 -8.48
CA ALA A 592 12.24 -22.11 -8.86
C ALA A 592 13.66 -22.27 -8.28
N PRO A 593 14.15 -23.52 -8.12
CA PRO A 593 15.53 -23.80 -7.76
C PRO A 593 16.53 -23.03 -8.63
N ALA A 594 17.67 -22.65 -8.05
CA ALA A 594 18.68 -21.83 -8.74
C ALA A 594 19.12 -22.41 -10.10
N ALA A 595 19.32 -23.73 -10.18
CA ALA A 595 19.71 -24.40 -11.42
C ALA A 595 18.67 -24.23 -12.55
N ASP A 596 17.38 -24.31 -12.22
CA ASP A 596 16.31 -24.14 -13.21
C ASP A 596 16.25 -22.68 -13.69
N ARG A 597 16.47 -21.73 -12.77
CA ARG A 597 16.53 -20.30 -13.09
C ARG A 597 17.72 -19.96 -13.98
N GLU A 598 18.89 -20.53 -13.71
CA GLU A 598 20.10 -20.37 -14.53
C GLU A 598 19.90 -20.90 -15.96
N VAL A 599 19.26 -22.08 -16.10
CA VAL A 599 18.92 -22.66 -17.41
C VAL A 599 17.95 -21.75 -18.17
N ALA A 600 16.93 -21.21 -17.50
CA ALA A 600 15.98 -20.30 -18.14
C ALA A 600 16.65 -18.98 -18.59
N ALA A 601 17.50 -18.40 -17.74
CA ALA A 601 18.28 -17.22 -18.05
C ALA A 601 19.24 -17.43 -19.24
N GLU A 602 19.86 -18.61 -19.34
CA GLU A 602 20.74 -18.93 -20.46
C GLU A 602 19.97 -19.09 -21.77
N ARG A 603 18.81 -19.75 -21.74
CA ARG A 603 17.93 -19.85 -22.92
C ARG A 603 17.49 -18.47 -23.43
N LEU A 604 17.24 -17.53 -22.52
CA LEU A 604 16.90 -16.15 -22.85
C LEU A 604 18.06 -15.44 -23.55
N ARG A 605 19.28 -15.55 -23.01
CA ARG A 605 20.49 -14.99 -23.63
C ARG A 605 20.74 -15.59 -25.01
N GLN A 606 20.61 -16.91 -25.15
CA GLN A 606 20.74 -17.59 -26.44
C GLN A 606 19.70 -17.13 -27.46
N ARG A 607 18.41 -17.07 -27.07
CA ARG A 607 17.33 -16.59 -27.95
C ARG A 607 17.55 -15.14 -28.37
N TRP A 608 18.05 -14.31 -27.45
CA TRP A 608 18.45 -12.94 -27.80
C TRP A 608 19.60 -12.95 -28.80
N ASP A 609 20.63 -13.75 -28.57
CA ASP A 609 21.80 -13.85 -29.44
C ASP A 609 21.45 -14.30 -30.87
N GLU A 610 20.57 -15.28 -31.01
CA GLU A 610 20.10 -15.80 -32.30
C GLU A 610 19.38 -14.74 -33.16
N ARG A 611 18.84 -13.69 -32.51
CA ARG A 611 18.13 -12.59 -33.17
C ARG A 611 19.03 -11.37 -33.48
N ARG A 612 20.36 -11.51 -33.41
CA ARG A 612 21.34 -10.43 -33.72
C ARG A 612 21.04 -9.70 -35.02
N GLU A 613 20.70 -10.43 -36.08
CA GLU A 613 20.49 -9.85 -37.41
C GLU A 613 19.20 -9.02 -37.50
N GLU A 614 18.20 -9.32 -36.67
CA GLU A 614 16.92 -8.61 -36.64
C GLU A 614 17.00 -7.27 -35.90
N ARG A 615 17.97 -7.10 -34.99
CA ARG A 615 18.09 -5.91 -34.15
C ARG A 615 18.54 -4.67 -34.90
N GLU A 616 17.97 -3.52 -34.56
CA GLU A 616 18.43 -2.22 -35.06
C GLU A 616 19.78 -1.81 -34.45
N ARG A 617 19.94 -2.05 -33.14
CA ARG A 617 21.18 -1.74 -32.40
C ARG A 617 22.25 -2.81 -32.67
N LYS A 618 23.14 -2.53 -33.63
CA LYS A 618 24.22 -3.46 -34.05
C LYS A 618 25.50 -3.39 -33.20
N SER A 619 25.77 -2.26 -32.56
CA SER A 619 26.92 -2.08 -31.68
C SER A 619 26.65 -0.87 -30.79
N ASP A 620 26.92 -1.02 -29.51
CA ASP A 620 26.81 0.05 -28.53
C ASP A 620 27.64 -0.30 -27.28
N PRO A 621 28.85 0.27 -27.15
CA PRO A 621 29.72 0.02 -26.01
C PRO A 621 29.12 0.44 -24.68
N ALA A 622 28.24 1.46 -24.64
CA ALA A 622 27.63 1.90 -23.38
C ALA A 622 26.73 0.82 -22.81
N VAL A 623 26.06 0.05 -23.68
CA VAL A 623 25.28 -1.13 -23.31
C VAL A 623 25.96 -2.45 -23.60
N LEU A 624 27.31 -2.45 -23.61
CA LEU A 624 28.15 -3.65 -23.77
C LEU A 624 27.81 -4.51 -25.00
N ILE A 625 27.24 -3.92 -26.06
CA ILE A 625 27.05 -4.62 -27.34
C ILE A 625 28.30 -4.40 -28.19
N GLY A 626 29.02 -5.48 -28.47
CA GLY A 626 30.24 -5.49 -29.27
C GLY A 626 29.98 -5.25 -30.76
N GLY A 627 31.06 -5.10 -31.53
CA GLY A 627 30.99 -4.87 -32.97
C GLY A 627 30.41 -6.04 -33.79
N ASP A 628 30.27 -7.21 -33.19
CA ASP A 628 29.62 -8.40 -33.76
C ASP A 628 28.11 -8.49 -33.42
N GLY A 629 27.55 -7.43 -32.81
CA GLY A 629 26.17 -7.38 -32.33
C GLY A 629 25.91 -8.21 -31.08
N GLY A 630 26.92 -8.89 -30.55
CA GLY A 630 26.82 -9.73 -29.36
C GLY A 630 27.06 -8.97 -28.07
N LEU A 631 26.71 -9.60 -26.96
CA LEU A 631 27.09 -9.10 -25.64
C LEU A 631 28.61 -9.26 -25.46
N ASN A 632 29.29 -8.17 -25.09
CA ASN A 632 30.68 -8.19 -24.67
C ASN A 632 30.80 -9.00 -23.37
N SER A 633 31.01 -10.30 -23.53
CA SER A 633 30.94 -11.27 -22.43
C SER A 633 32.05 -11.08 -21.41
N GLN A 634 33.22 -10.58 -21.84
CA GLN A 634 34.33 -10.29 -20.93
C GLN A 634 33.96 -9.16 -19.97
N GLU A 635 33.44 -8.07 -20.52
CA GLU A 635 33.08 -6.88 -19.76
C GLU A 635 31.84 -7.11 -18.89
N PHE A 636 30.84 -7.78 -19.45
CA PHE A 636 29.66 -8.21 -18.72
C PHE A 636 30.04 -9.07 -17.50
N LYS A 637 30.90 -10.08 -17.68
CA LYS A 637 31.37 -10.93 -16.59
C LYS A 637 32.14 -10.14 -15.54
N ARG A 638 33.03 -9.22 -15.96
CA ARG A 638 33.78 -8.35 -15.04
C ARG A 638 32.84 -7.56 -14.13
N LEU A 639 31.77 -6.99 -14.67
CA LEU A 639 30.80 -6.22 -13.88
C LEU A 639 29.98 -7.12 -12.96
N VAL A 640 29.52 -8.28 -13.43
CA VAL A 640 28.80 -9.25 -12.57
C VAL A 640 29.67 -9.72 -11.40
N GLU A 641 30.98 -9.91 -11.60
CA GLU A 641 31.93 -10.27 -10.55
C GLU A 641 32.14 -9.14 -9.50
N GLN A 642 31.73 -7.92 -9.81
CA GLN A 642 31.79 -6.76 -8.92
C GLN A 642 30.45 -6.48 -8.19
N ARG A 643 29.47 -7.38 -8.32
CA ARG A 643 28.16 -7.22 -7.68
C ARG A 643 28.29 -7.02 -6.17
N ASN A 644 27.67 -5.95 -5.68
CA ASN A 644 27.49 -5.73 -4.27
C ASN A 644 26.38 -6.68 -3.75
N ASP A 645 26.82 -7.71 -3.04
CA ASP A 645 25.98 -8.70 -2.35
C ASP A 645 25.82 -8.40 -0.85
N ASP A 646 26.15 -7.18 -0.41
CA ASP A 646 25.88 -6.74 0.95
C ASP A 646 24.39 -6.92 1.27
N PRO A 647 24.05 -7.51 2.43
CA PRO A 647 22.67 -7.74 2.78
C PRO A 647 21.97 -6.39 2.98
N ILE A 648 20.89 -6.17 2.23
CA ILE A 648 20.02 -5.02 2.43
C ILE A 648 18.65 -5.46 2.91
N PHE A 649 18.15 -4.70 3.87
CA PHE A 649 16.81 -4.84 4.41
C PHE A 649 16.08 -3.52 4.19
N VAL A 650 15.08 -3.51 3.31
CA VAL A 650 14.15 -2.38 3.24
C VAL A 650 12.93 -2.69 4.08
N GLU A 651 12.76 -1.90 5.14
CA GLU A 651 11.60 -2.03 6.03
C GLU A 651 10.38 -1.35 5.40
N GLU A 652 9.28 -2.09 5.28
CA GLU A 652 7.94 -1.56 4.96
C GLU A 652 7.05 -1.53 6.22
#